data_AF-A0A947QYD4-F1
#
_entry.id   AF-A0A947QYD4-F1
#
_cell.length_a   1.000
_cell.length_b   1.000
_cell.length_c   1.000
_cell.angle_alpha   90.00
_cell.angle_beta   90.00
_cell.angle_gamma   90.00
#
_symmetry.space_group_name_H-M   'P 1'
#
loop_
_entity.id
_entity.type
_entity.pdbx_description
1 polymer ?
#
loop_
_entity_poly.entity_id
_entity_poly.type
_entity_poly.pdbx_seq_one_letter_code
_entity_poly.pdbx_strand_id
1 'polypeptide(L)'
;MKFFKSIFIASFLSLFLGMSVSAVNFESEIQAGLLKKYAILTEHFKIEFSNLIYSQPDSDGDGIPDVVENVAEYAERSWDVEIDNLDYDSPIISDIKVLIVLDDRNTYLYPGSVGVTTVLSDAITPLIAIDPWQNEDVMKVTLAHEFFHAVQFGYDSNFAITNTAVNFAESTAVWMEDVVYDSVNDFYNYLQDFFDYPDYSVFAGNTPQGSLFPYGLSAWPTFLAEYYNDTGIIKDIFDEFFSSNLSDLNQNKVYDAVSEVVNSRGDQLSDVYMEFSLWNLDTSNYSEGSHFPDVYTMEGGTLGQYNLIDSDYAPALYGTNYLFFENDANQDRFYFHVVKPDEVSAFVTLISDDNGKVDLNKKVSVEVDKNEEMSEISISGLTGKDGVYALVSVFDDSINPSTAGSDVFDYGYVYYYAADFGESVQNGASLPDATVSEKEGEEITVDEIRTSDSLVLSVTSFDEESVTLRWNRLTDSRIKGYEIHYSTENGASQVEEVPNAYTTSRTIHNLTENETYYFQVVAVDSNGNEVGDPSGELVVIPMEWIFTDVSYLDQHYEAIDSLVELGIFEGYPDGSFKPNNDINRAELLKILIEGRDTTPSVNDYNNCFPDVGREWFAPYVCFAKVHGMIKGYPDGTFRPGETVNKVEALKMLFAVMGNGYENLVEGVTVSSLVYPDLDKTAWYAIYVWRASALGILEETPGEEFNPDAGRTRAEMSEELYRYLQALAYEVLSYKL
;
A
#
# COMPACT_ATOMS: atom_id res chain seq x y z
N MET A 1 14.92 18.60 -22.10
CA MET A 1 15.13 20.01 -21.65
C MET A 1 13.92 20.41 -20.83
N LYS A 2 14.13 20.42 -19.50
CA LYS A 2 13.38 21.12 -18.45
C LYS A 2 12.14 20.46 -17.82
N PHE A 3 12.38 20.10 -16.55
CA PHE A 3 11.61 20.41 -15.34
C PHE A 3 10.59 19.37 -14.84
N PHE A 4 11.03 18.67 -13.77
CA PHE A 4 10.29 18.14 -12.62
C PHE A 4 9.27 17.01 -12.84
N LYS A 5 9.49 15.90 -12.10
CA LYS A 5 8.55 15.04 -11.34
C LYS A 5 9.20 13.64 -11.25
N SER A 6 9.30 12.99 -10.09
CA SER A 6 8.25 12.74 -9.12
C SER A 6 8.81 12.62 -7.70
N ILE A 7 8.21 13.31 -6.73
CA ILE A 7 8.44 13.07 -5.31
C ILE A 7 7.11 12.64 -4.73
N PHE A 8 7.03 11.39 -4.26
CA PHE A 8 5.97 10.88 -3.41
C PHE A 8 6.09 11.52 -2.02
N ILE A 9 5.15 12.40 -1.65
CA ILE A 9 4.80 12.71 -0.25
C ILE A 9 3.31 13.08 -0.20
N ALA A 10 2.45 12.10 0.07
CA ALA A 10 1.11 12.33 0.60
C ALA A 10 1.25 12.63 2.10
N SER A 11 1.48 13.87 2.46
CA SER A 11 1.37 14.31 3.85
C SER A 11 0.82 15.72 3.84
N PHE A 12 0.04 16.04 4.88
CA PHE A 12 -0.27 17.38 5.37
C PHE A 12 -1.70 17.89 5.19
N LEU A 13 -2.65 17.20 5.84
CA LEU A 13 -3.68 17.92 6.59
C LEU A 13 -3.23 18.30 8.02
N SER A 14 -2.29 17.55 8.64
CA SER A 14 -1.89 17.75 10.04
C SER A 14 -0.98 18.96 10.33
N LEU A 15 -0.34 19.58 9.32
CA LEU A 15 0.50 20.78 9.55
C LEU A 15 -0.29 22.09 9.71
N PHE A 16 -1.63 22.05 9.64
CA PHE A 16 -2.47 23.24 9.61
C PHE A 16 -2.97 23.76 10.97
N LEU A 17 -2.66 23.10 12.10
CA LEU A 17 -3.07 23.61 13.41
C LEU A 17 -2.26 24.82 13.94
N GLY A 18 -1.22 25.27 13.23
CA GLY A 18 -0.33 26.34 13.70
C GLY A 18 -0.59 27.75 13.13
N MET A 19 -1.41 27.90 12.08
CA MET A 19 -1.63 29.20 11.44
C MET A 19 -3.09 29.62 11.60
N SER A 20 -3.30 30.70 12.36
CA SER A 20 -4.50 31.52 12.27
C SER A 20 -4.89 31.67 10.80
N VAL A 21 -6.17 31.37 10.48
CA VAL A 21 -6.85 31.65 9.21
C VAL A 21 -6.20 32.82 8.48
N SER A 22 -5.25 32.45 7.64
CA SER A 22 -4.62 33.24 6.60
C SER A 22 -4.40 32.17 5.55
N ALA A 23 -5.44 31.78 4.81
CA ALA A 23 -5.74 32.45 3.55
C ALA A 23 -4.41 32.84 2.86
N VAL A 24 -3.54 31.85 2.63
CA VAL A 24 -2.25 32.04 1.96
C VAL A 24 -2.56 32.34 0.49
N ASN A 25 -2.85 33.60 0.15
CA ASN A 25 -2.96 34.18 -1.21
C ASN A 25 -3.89 33.54 -2.26
N PHE A 26 -4.44 32.33 -2.08
CA PHE A 26 -5.37 31.65 -3.02
C PHE A 26 -6.55 32.53 -3.42
N GLU A 27 -7.09 33.25 -2.44
CA GLU A 27 -8.25 34.11 -2.58
C GLU A 27 -8.02 35.27 -3.57
N SER A 28 -6.80 35.82 -3.62
CA SER A 28 -6.47 36.96 -4.48
C SER A 28 -6.37 36.60 -5.95
N GLU A 29 -6.00 35.36 -6.29
CA GLU A 29 -5.84 34.90 -7.67
C GLU A 29 -7.16 34.45 -8.30
N ILE A 30 -8.00 33.77 -7.51
CA ILE A 30 -9.35 33.35 -7.94
C ILE A 30 -10.28 34.57 -8.03
N GLN A 31 -10.29 35.48 -7.04
CA GLN A 31 -11.11 36.71 -7.08
C GLN A 31 -10.58 37.76 -8.08
N ALA A 32 -9.30 37.71 -8.47
CA ALA A 32 -8.76 38.55 -9.56
C ALA A 32 -9.10 38.02 -10.97
N GLY A 33 -9.80 36.88 -11.08
CA GLY A 33 -10.24 36.33 -12.37
C GLY A 33 -9.14 35.57 -13.13
N LEU A 34 -8.19 34.93 -12.44
CA LEU A 34 -7.26 33.98 -13.04
C LEU A 34 -7.89 32.59 -13.18
N LEU A 35 -9.10 32.51 -13.75
CA LEU A 35 -9.64 31.24 -14.26
C LEU A 35 -8.63 30.66 -15.24
N LYS A 36 -8.47 29.34 -15.25
CA LYS A 36 -7.66 28.71 -16.29
C LYS A 36 -8.29 29.04 -17.66
N LYS A 37 -7.45 29.09 -18.69
CA LYS A 37 -7.83 29.58 -20.01
C LYS A 37 -8.98 28.77 -20.64
N TYR A 38 -9.07 27.49 -20.31
CA TYR A 38 -10.03 26.54 -20.84
C TYR A 38 -10.78 25.86 -19.71
N ALA A 39 -12.01 25.44 -20.00
CA ALA A 39 -12.80 24.62 -19.11
C ALA A 39 -13.71 23.68 -19.90
N ILE A 40 -13.92 22.47 -19.38
CA ILE A 40 -14.99 21.57 -19.81
C ILE A 40 -16.03 21.42 -18.69
N LEU A 41 -17.23 21.00 -19.07
CA LEU A 41 -18.35 20.78 -18.16
C LEU A 41 -18.85 19.36 -18.34
N THR A 42 -18.99 18.65 -17.23
CA THR A 42 -19.65 17.34 -17.15
C THR A 42 -21.03 17.50 -16.51
N GLU A 43 -21.67 16.45 -16.02
CA GLU A 43 -22.95 16.55 -15.30
C GLU A 43 -22.78 17.21 -13.93
N HIS A 44 -21.68 16.92 -13.24
CA HIS A 44 -21.46 17.39 -11.87
C HIS A 44 -20.24 18.30 -11.70
N PHE A 45 -19.31 18.29 -12.67
CA PHE A 45 -18.02 18.98 -12.55
C PHE A 45 -17.80 20.06 -13.61
N LYS A 46 -17.02 21.06 -13.21
CA LYS A 46 -16.37 22.02 -14.10
C LYS A 46 -14.87 21.84 -13.96
N ILE A 47 -14.19 21.49 -15.06
CA ILE A 47 -12.75 21.15 -15.03
C ILE A 47 -11.98 22.23 -15.78
N GLU A 48 -11.03 22.87 -15.10
CA GLU A 48 -10.27 24.03 -15.56
C GLU A 48 -8.78 23.71 -15.86
N PHE A 49 -8.28 24.13 -17.03
CA PHE A 49 -6.91 23.85 -17.50
C PHE A 49 -6.39 24.90 -18.51
N SER A 50 -5.07 24.97 -18.75
CA SER A 50 -4.45 25.99 -19.60
C SER A 50 -3.36 25.48 -20.56
N ASN A 51 -2.29 24.90 -20.02
CA ASN A 51 -1.08 24.51 -20.74
C ASN A 51 -1.14 23.10 -21.34
N LEU A 52 -2.12 22.28 -20.93
CA LEU A 52 -2.20 20.88 -21.33
C LEU A 52 -2.48 20.68 -22.83
N ILE A 53 -3.22 21.59 -23.49
CA ILE A 53 -3.59 21.49 -24.91
C ILE A 53 -2.40 21.30 -25.85
N TYR A 54 -1.21 21.77 -25.45
CA TYR A 54 -0.01 21.69 -26.29
C TYR A 54 1.07 20.77 -25.71
N SER A 55 0.84 20.20 -24.53
CA SER A 55 1.85 19.43 -23.78
C SER A 55 1.41 18.01 -23.44
N GLN A 56 0.16 17.64 -23.71
CA GLN A 56 -0.39 16.31 -23.44
C GLN A 56 -1.02 15.71 -24.71
N PRO A 57 -1.10 14.37 -24.82
CA PRO A 57 -1.79 13.69 -25.91
C PRO A 57 -3.27 14.12 -26.04
N ASP A 58 -3.75 14.10 -27.28
CA ASP A 58 -5.14 14.30 -27.69
C ASP A 58 -5.34 13.26 -28.80
N SER A 59 -5.73 12.05 -28.38
CA SER A 59 -5.73 10.84 -29.21
C SER A 59 -6.85 10.83 -30.24
N ASP A 60 -7.97 11.49 -29.93
CA ASP A 60 -9.14 11.55 -30.81
C ASP A 60 -9.15 12.81 -31.72
N GLY A 61 -8.33 13.81 -31.39
CA GLY A 61 -8.10 15.02 -32.15
C GLY A 61 -9.22 16.06 -32.01
N ASP A 62 -10.02 16.00 -30.94
CA ASP A 62 -11.13 16.92 -30.72
C ASP A 62 -10.70 18.29 -30.14
N GLY A 63 -9.44 18.39 -29.72
CA GLY A 63 -8.81 19.59 -29.16
C GLY A 63 -8.83 19.65 -27.63
N ILE A 64 -9.29 18.60 -26.95
CA ILE A 64 -9.24 18.40 -25.50
C ILE A 64 -8.22 17.28 -25.23
N PRO A 65 -7.22 17.50 -24.35
CA PRO A 65 -6.26 16.44 -24.05
C PRO A 65 -6.90 15.25 -23.33
N ASP A 66 -6.40 14.03 -23.62
CA ASP A 66 -6.89 12.77 -23.03
C ASP A 66 -6.92 12.84 -21.50
N VAL A 67 -5.91 13.47 -20.88
CA VAL A 67 -5.86 13.64 -19.40
C VAL A 67 -7.04 14.45 -18.85
N VAL A 68 -7.55 15.43 -19.61
CA VAL A 68 -8.70 16.25 -19.20
C VAL A 68 -9.99 15.43 -19.28
N GLU A 69 -10.10 14.58 -20.30
CA GLU A 69 -11.22 13.67 -20.48
C GLU A 69 -11.22 12.56 -19.42
N ASN A 70 -10.05 11.98 -19.14
CA ASN A 70 -9.87 10.99 -18.08
C ASN A 70 -10.26 11.57 -16.72
N VAL A 71 -9.82 12.79 -16.38
CA VAL A 71 -10.25 13.46 -15.13
C VAL A 71 -11.77 13.64 -15.10
N ALA A 72 -12.40 13.96 -16.22
CA ALA A 72 -13.85 14.07 -16.31
C ALA A 72 -14.55 12.74 -16.07
N GLU A 73 -14.08 11.67 -16.70
CA GLU A 73 -14.61 10.32 -16.53
C GLU A 73 -14.44 9.83 -15.09
N TYR A 74 -13.25 10.00 -14.51
CA TYR A 74 -12.93 9.50 -13.19
C TYR A 74 -13.67 10.27 -12.09
N ALA A 75 -13.81 11.59 -12.23
CA ALA A 75 -14.62 12.39 -11.30
C ALA A 75 -16.10 12.01 -11.34
N GLU A 76 -16.66 11.79 -12.53
CA GLU A 76 -18.05 11.32 -12.67
C GLU A 76 -18.22 9.90 -12.13
N ARG A 77 -17.23 9.02 -12.27
CA ARG A 77 -17.24 7.71 -11.64
C ARG A 77 -17.25 7.80 -10.11
N SER A 78 -16.44 8.69 -9.53
CA SER A 78 -16.46 8.94 -8.08
C SER A 78 -17.83 9.46 -7.64
N TRP A 79 -18.46 10.36 -8.41
CA TRP A 79 -19.82 10.79 -8.17
C TRP A 79 -20.84 9.65 -8.19
N ASP A 80 -20.82 8.81 -9.23
CA ASP A 80 -21.72 7.67 -9.38
C ASP A 80 -21.63 6.70 -8.19
N VAL A 81 -20.43 6.50 -7.64
CA VAL A 81 -20.23 5.60 -6.50
C VAL A 81 -20.60 6.29 -5.19
N GLU A 82 -19.98 7.42 -4.88
CA GLU A 82 -20.13 8.09 -3.58
C GLU A 82 -21.53 8.67 -3.39
N ILE A 83 -22.05 9.38 -4.39
CA ILE A 83 -23.36 10.04 -4.25
C ILE A 83 -24.48 9.08 -4.63
N ASP A 84 -24.44 8.49 -5.83
CA ASP A 84 -25.59 7.76 -6.36
C ASP A 84 -25.73 6.34 -5.79
N ASN A 85 -24.62 5.63 -5.52
CA ASN A 85 -24.66 4.25 -5.01
C ASN A 85 -24.59 4.18 -3.48
N LEU A 86 -23.71 4.97 -2.85
CA LEU A 86 -23.54 4.99 -1.40
C LEU A 86 -24.47 6.00 -0.69
N ASP A 87 -25.21 6.82 -1.45
CA ASP A 87 -26.24 7.75 -0.97
C ASP A 87 -25.69 8.92 -0.11
N TYR A 88 -24.39 9.25 -0.20
CA TYR A 88 -23.83 10.41 0.50
C TYR A 88 -24.49 11.72 0.04
N ASP A 89 -24.55 12.70 0.94
CA ASP A 89 -25.10 14.01 0.60
C ASP A 89 -24.26 14.70 -0.48
N SER A 90 -24.95 15.23 -1.50
CA SER A 90 -24.30 15.91 -2.60
C SER A 90 -23.57 17.18 -2.13
N PRO A 91 -22.28 17.38 -2.50
CA PRO A 91 -21.55 18.60 -2.18
C PRO A 91 -22.00 19.80 -3.03
N ILE A 92 -22.88 19.59 -4.01
CA ILE A 92 -23.43 20.64 -4.85
C ILE A 92 -24.59 21.34 -4.14
N ILE A 93 -24.32 22.58 -3.71
CA ILE A 93 -25.34 23.48 -3.16
C ILE A 93 -25.80 24.42 -4.28
N SER A 94 -27.03 24.24 -4.80
CA SER A 94 -27.62 24.96 -5.96
C SER A 94 -27.12 24.44 -7.33
N ASP A 95 -27.31 25.18 -8.43
CA ASP A 95 -26.86 24.81 -9.78
C ASP A 95 -25.32 25.00 -9.99
N ILE A 96 -24.50 24.93 -8.93
CA ILE A 96 -23.05 25.18 -8.97
C ILE A 96 -22.30 23.85 -8.97
N LYS A 97 -21.63 23.54 -10.09
CA LYS A 97 -20.80 22.34 -10.25
C LYS A 97 -19.54 22.38 -9.37
N VAL A 98 -19.06 21.21 -8.97
CA VAL A 98 -17.77 21.06 -8.28
C VAL A 98 -16.65 21.51 -9.21
N LEU A 99 -15.74 22.35 -8.73
CA LEU A 99 -14.65 22.88 -9.54
C LEU A 99 -13.40 22.01 -9.38
N ILE A 100 -12.94 21.42 -10.48
CA ILE A 100 -11.64 20.75 -10.56
C ILE A 100 -10.68 21.65 -11.32
N VAL A 101 -9.50 21.91 -10.76
CA VAL A 101 -8.43 22.69 -11.39
C VAL A 101 -7.24 21.79 -11.63
N LEU A 102 -6.88 21.59 -12.90
CA LEU A 102 -5.64 20.89 -13.23
C LEU A 102 -4.47 21.84 -12.98
N ASP A 103 -3.61 21.53 -12.02
CA ASP A 103 -2.49 22.37 -11.62
C ASP A 103 -1.29 22.30 -12.58
N ASP A 104 -1.57 22.58 -13.85
CA ASP A 104 -0.62 22.60 -14.96
C ASP A 104 0.47 23.71 -14.90
N ARG A 105 0.60 24.39 -13.76
CA ARG A 105 1.55 25.48 -13.53
C ARG A 105 2.21 25.42 -12.14
N ASN A 106 2.02 24.34 -11.37
CA ASN A 106 2.48 24.22 -9.99
C ASN A 106 2.13 25.47 -9.15
N THR A 107 0.89 25.93 -9.29
CA THR A 107 0.35 27.16 -8.70
C THR A 107 -0.50 26.87 -7.47
N TYR A 108 -1.20 25.74 -7.46
CA TYR A 108 -2.20 25.38 -6.45
C TYR A 108 -1.74 24.22 -5.57
N LEU A 109 -0.88 23.34 -6.07
CA LEU A 109 -0.30 22.24 -5.34
C LEU A 109 1.05 22.64 -4.75
N TYR A 110 1.28 22.17 -3.53
CA TYR A 110 2.60 22.24 -2.92
C TYR A 110 3.52 21.21 -3.60
N PRO A 111 4.85 21.44 -3.59
CA PRO A 111 5.79 20.43 -4.08
C PRO A 111 5.56 19.09 -3.36
N GLY A 112 5.26 18.03 -4.13
CA GLY A 112 5.00 16.68 -3.60
C GLY A 112 3.52 16.28 -3.47
N SER A 113 2.59 17.25 -3.50
CA SER A 113 1.15 16.96 -3.47
C SER A 113 0.63 16.55 -4.85
N VAL A 114 -0.18 15.50 -4.88
CA VAL A 114 -0.85 14.98 -6.09
C VAL A 114 -2.28 15.54 -6.21
N GLY A 115 -2.98 15.70 -5.08
CA GLY A 115 -4.28 16.33 -4.99
C GLY A 115 -4.36 17.30 -3.80
N VAL A 116 -5.35 18.17 -3.81
CA VAL A 116 -5.84 18.86 -2.60
C VAL A 116 -7.26 19.35 -2.81
N THR A 117 -8.08 19.26 -1.76
CA THR A 117 -9.43 19.81 -1.73
C THR A 117 -9.56 20.96 -0.74
N THR A 118 -10.32 21.97 -1.13
CA THR A 118 -10.63 23.12 -0.29
C THR A 118 -12.01 23.68 -0.60
N VAL A 119 -12.51 24.59 0.24
CA VAL A 119 -13.76 25.31 0.00
C VAL A 119 -13.43 26.77 -0.31
N LEU A 120 -14.04 27.32 -1.37
CA LEU A 120 -13.82 28.71 -1.77
C LEU A 120 -14.36 29.71 -0.73
N SER A 121 -14.02 31.00 -0.89
CA SER A 121 -14.40 32.08 0.03
C SER A 121 -15.92 32.28 0.18
N ASP A 122 -16.73 31.68 -0.68
CA ASP A 122 -18.18 31.63 -0.53
C ASP A 122 -18.64 30.61 0.52
N ALA A 123 -17.70 29.84 1.09
CA ALA A 123 -17.88 28.77 2.06
C ALA A 123 -18.81 27.64 1.59
N ILE A 124 -19.02 27.54 0.27
CA ILE A 124 -20.05 26.68 -0.34
C ILE A 124 -19.51 25.91 -1.54
N THR A 125 -18.59 26.49 -2.33
CA THR A 125 -18.11 25.84 -3.55
C THR A 125 -16.83 25.04 -3.25
N PRO A 126 -16.86 23.69 -3.31
CA PRO A 126 -15.65 22.88 -3.23
C PRO A 126 -14.79 23.09 -4.48
N LEU A 127 -13.48 23.19 -4.25
CA LEU A 127 -12.44 23.23 -5.25
C LEU A 127 -11.48 22.08 -4.99
N ILE A 128 -11.26 21.28 -6.03
CA ILE A 128 -10.26 20.22 -6.07
C ILE A 128 -9.15 20.67 -7.01
N ALA A 129 -7.89 20.64 -6.58
CA ALA A 129 -6.75 20.83 -7.45
C ALA A 129 -6.00 19.49 -7.61
N ILE A 130 -5.68 19.13 -8.85
CA ILE A 130 -5.06 17.83 -9.18
C ILE A 130 -3.82 18.07 -10.03
N ASP A 131 -2.78 17.28 -9.81
CA ASP A 131 -1.58 17.24 -10.65
C ASP A 131 -1.91 16.48 -11.95
N PRO A 132 -2.00 17.15 -13.12
CA PRO A 132 -2.36 16.49 -14.37
C PRO A 132 -1.23 15.67 -15.01
N TRP A 133 -0.14 15.41 -14.29
CA TRP A 133 0.98 14.60 -14.76
C TRP A 133 1.13 13.28 -13.99
N GLN A 134 0.11 12.89 -13.24
CA GLN A 134 0.03 11.57 -12.62
C GLN A 134 -0.28 10.49 -13.67
N ASN A 135 0.05 9.24 -13.34
CA ASN A 135 -0.42 8.09 -14.10
C ASN A 135 -1.94 7.89 -13.90
N GLU A 136 -2.51 6.98 -14.68
CA GLU A 136 -3.95 6.71 -14.68
C GLU A 136 -4.49 6.28 -13.31
N ASP A 137 -3.83 5.34 -12.65
CA ASP A 137 -4.36 4.73 -11.44
C ASP A 137 -4.23 5.67 -10.23
N VAL A 138 -3.11 6.40 -10.10
CA VAL A 138 -2.93 7.47 -9.12
C VAL A 138 -3.96 8.57 -9.33
N MET A 139 -4.27 8.93 -10.59
CA MET A 139 -5.30 9.91 -10.91
C MET A 139 -6.69 9.46 -10.45
N LYS A 140 -7.04 8.18 -10.66
CA LYS A 140 -8.32 7.62 -10.23
C LYS A 140 -8.49 7.70 -8.72
N VAL A 141 -7.54 7.16 -7.96
CA VAL A 141 -7.61 7.15 -6.49
C VAL A 141 -7.53 8.56 -5.92
N THR A 142 -6.67 9.43 -6.46
CA THR A 142 -6.61 10.84 -6.05
C THR A 142 -7.96 11.53 -6.28
N LEU A 143 -8.64 11.28 -7.40
CA LEU A 143 -9.95 11.88 -7.66
C LEU A 143 -11.05 11.35 -6.73
N ALA A 144 -11.06 10.05 -6.40
CA ALA A 144 -11.97 9.49 -5.40
C ALA A 144 -11.70 10.10 -4.01
N HIS A 145 -10.44 10.11 -3.58
CA HIS A 145 -10.01 10.68 -2.30
C HIS A 145 -10.43 12.15 -2.15
N GLU A 146 -10.07 12.97 -3.13
CA GLU A 146 -10.31 14.41 -3.08
C GLU A 146 -11.80 14.76 -3.30
N PHE A 147 -12.51 13.99 -4.11
CA PHE A 147 -13.95 14.16 -4.23
C PHE A 147 -14.66 13.79 -2.93
N PHE A 148 -14.22 12.75 -2.21
CA PHE A 148 -14.79 12.41 -0.91
C PHE A 148 -14.55 13.50 0.14
N HIS A 149 -13.41 14.20 0.11
CA HIS A 149 -13.25 15.42 0.91
C HIS A 149 -14.25 16.51 0.53
N ALA A 150 -14.56 16.70 -0.76
CA ALA A 150 -15.59 17.64 -1.18
C ALA A 150 -16.97 17.25 -0.61
N VAL A 151 -17.30 15.95 -0.59
CA VAL A 151 -18.50 15.39 0.06
C VAL A 151 -18.49 15.72 1.56
N GLN A 152 -17.42 15.40 2.28
CA GLN A 152 -17.26 15.67 3.71
C GLN A 152 -17.43 17.16 4.05
N PHE A 153 -16.84 18.07 3.24
CA PHE A 153 -17.03 19.50 3.40
C PHE A 153 -18.45 19.97 3.07
N GLY A 154 -19.17 19.24 2.22
CA GLY A 154 -20.59 19.46 1.91
C GLY A 154 -21.49 19.24 3.12
N TYR A 155 -21.17 18.28 3.99
CA TYR A 155 -21.86 18.07 5.26
C TYR A 155 -21.62 19.24 6.23
N ASP A 156 -20.35 19.55 6.53
CA ASP A 156 -19.95 20.74 7.28
C ASP A 156 -18.46 21.05 7.08
N SER A 157 -18.15 22.26 6.59
CA SER A 157 -16.76 22.72 6.43
C SER A 157 -15.98 22.85 7.73
N ASN A 158 -16.66 22.82 8.89
CA ASN A 158 -16.04 22.77 10.22
C ASN A 158 -15.54 21.36 10.62
N PHE A 159 -15.71 20.35 9.77
CA PHE A 159 -15.20 19.00 10.01
C PHE A 159 -13.70 18.97 10.34
N ALA A 160 -12.90 19.85 9.73
CA ALA A 160 -11.45 19.92 9.92
C ALA A 160 -10.98 20.74 11.15
N ILE A 161 -11.83 20.96 12.16
CA ILE A 161 -11.46 21.77 13.34
C ILE A 161 -10.62 20.99 14.35
N THR A 162 -10.80 19.66 14.45
CA THR A 162 -10.09 18.82 15.42
C THR A 162 -9.20 17.82 14.69
N ASN A 163 -8.02 17.52 15.23
CA ASN A 163 -7.12 16.55 14.62
C ASN A 163 -7.76 15.16 14.47
N THR A 164 -8.53 14.70 15.47
CA THR A 164 -9.20 13.40 15.39
C THR A 164 -10.18 13.34 14.22
N ALA A 165 -10.96 14.39 13.99
CA ALA A 165 -11.84 14.45 12.82
C ALA A 165 -11.05 14.46 11.52
N VAL A 166 -9.97 15.25 11.44
CA VAL A 166 -9.06 15.27 10.29
C VAL A 166 -8.53 13.87 9.98
N ASN A 167 -7.96 13.17 10.96
CA ASN A 167 -7.41 11.82 10.77
C ASN A 167 -8.51 10.83 10.32
N PHE A 168 -9.73 10.97 10.83
CA PHE A 168 -10.87 10.16 10.39
C PHE A 168 -11.30 10.49 8.95
N ALA A 169 -11.24 11.75 8.50
CA ALA A 169 -11.48 12.09 7.09
C ALA A 169 -10.44 11.46 6.17
N GLU A 170 -9.15 11.61 6.47
CA GLU A 170 -8.07 11.02 5.65
C GLU A 170 -8.26 9.50 5.57
N SER A 171 -8.47 8.86 6.72
CA SER A 171 -8.71 7.40 6.82
C SER A 171 -9.88 6.94 5.96
N THR A 172 -11.00 7.67 5.99
CA THR A 172 -12.19 7.32 5.21
C THR A 172 -12.10 7.73 3.74
N ALA A 173 -11.30 8.75 3.40
CA ALA A 173 -10.99 9.11 2.02
C ALA A 173 -10.09 8.06 1.35
N VAL A 174 -9.07 7.56 2.06
CA VAL A 174 -8.24 6.44 1.60
C VAL A 174 -9.07 5.17 1.46
N TRP A 175 -9.98 4.89 2.40
CA TRP A 175 -10.94 3.79 2.22
C TRP A 175 -11.83 3.99 0.99
N MET A 176 -12.22 5.23 0.67
CA MET A 176 -13.04 5.52 -0.51
C MET A 176 -12.29 5.27 -1.83
N GLU A 177 -10.96 5.41 -1.85
CA GLU A 177 -10.14 5.04 -3.01
C GLU A 177 -10.40 3.60 -3.43
N ASP A 178 -10.42 2.69 -2.46
CA ASP A 178 -10.67 1.27 -2.65
C ASP A 178 -12.13 0.99 -3.02
N VAL A 179 -13.08 1.67 -2.38
CA VAL A 179 -14.51 1.51 -2.70
C VAL A 179 -14.86 1.95 -4.12
N VAL A 180 -14.24 3.01 -4.63
CA VAL A 180 -14.48 3.53 -5.99
C VAL A 180 -13.65 2.78 -7.03
N TYR A 181 -12.39 2.48 -6.71
CA TYR A 181 -11.36 1.93 -7.60
C TYR A 181 -10.60 0.73 -7.00
N ASP A 182 -11.33 -0.25 -6.48
CA ASP A 182 -10.91 -1.57 -5.94
C ASP A 182 -9.74 -2.23 -6.67
N SER A 183 -9.65 -2.11 -8.00
CA SER A 183 -8.54 -2.72 -8.76
C SER A 183 -7.18 -2.03 -8.59
N VAL A 184 -7.15 -0.80 -8.06
CA VAL A 184 -5.92 0.01 -7.96
C VAL A 184 -5.11 -0.36 -6.71
N ASN A 185 -5.79 -0.65 -5.59
CA ASN A 185 -5.16 -1.13 -4.36
C ASN A 185 -4.03 -0.23 -3.81
N ASP A 186 -4.12 1.09 -4.02
CA ASP A 186 -3.09 2.03 -3.53
C ASP A 186 -3.03 2.06 -2.00
N PHE A 187 -4.15 1.76 -1.33
CA PHE A 187 -4.22 1.82 0.12
C PHE A 187 -3.28 0.83 0.84
N TYR A 188 -2.90 -0.27 0.19
CA TYR A 188 -1.93 -1.23 0.72
C TYR A 188 -0.60 -0.56 1.09
N ASN A 189 -0.22 0.49 0.35
CA ASN A 189 1.01 1.24 0.58
C ASN A 189 1.01 2.00 1.92
N TYR A 190 -0.16 2.24 2.52
CA TYR A 190 -0.31 3.00 3.75
C TYR A 190 -0.51 2.13 4.99
N LEU A 191 -1.07 0.91 4.82
CA LEU A 191 -1.48 0.04 5.94
C LEU A 191 -0.38 -0.18 6.97
N GLN A 192 0.86 -0.34 6.51
CA GLN A 192 1.98 -0.65 7.38
C GLN A 192 2.24 0.42 8.45
N ASP A 193 1.96 1.71 8.17
CA ASP A 193 2.11 2.74 9.19
C ASP A 193 1.07 2.59 10.31
N PHE A 194 -0.12 2.07 10.06
CA PHE A 194 -1.03 1.72 11.16
C PHE A 194 -0.57 0.47 11.91
N PHE A 195 -0.14 -0.56 11.19
CA PHE A 195 0.27 -1.85 11.75
C PHE A 195 1.58 -1.78 12.56
N ASP A 196 2.43 -0.78 12.32
CA ASP A 196 3.64 -0.49 13.12
C ASP A 196 3.34 0.25 14.44
N TYR A 197 2.19 0.94 14.52
CA TYR A 197 1.79 1.76 15.66
C TYR A 197 0.41 1.33 16.22
N PRO A 198 0.18 0.03 16.47
CA PRO A 198 -1.15 -0.44 16.87
C PRO A 198 -1.50 -0.05 18.32
N ASP A 199 -0.54 0.49 19.06
CA ASP A 199 -0.72 1.08 20.38
C ASP A 199 -1.38 2.47 20.32
N TYR A 200 -1.41 3.13 19.15
CA TYR A 200 -2.16 4.37 18.95
C TYR A 200 -3.65 4.10 18.83
N SER A 201 -4.46 5.09 19.22
CA SER A 201 -5.91 4.98 19.14
C SER A 201 -6.41 5.07 17.70
N VAL A 202 -7.48 4.34 17.37
CA VAL A 202 -8.27 4.61 16.16
C VAL A 202 -8.98 5.98 16.20
N PHE A 203 -8.98 6.64 17.36
CA PHE A 203 -9.46 8.00 17.59
C PHE A 203 -8.33 8.99 17.89
N ALA A 204 -7.08 8.63 17.56
CA ALA A 204 -5.92 9.47 17.86
C ALA A 204 -6.05 10.85 17.19
N GLY A 205 -5.85 11.89 17.99
CA GLY A 205 -5.65 13.25 17.49
C GLY A 205 -4.20 13.45 17.08
N ASN A 206 -3.25 12.90 17.84
CA ASN A 206 -1.83 13.01 17.56
C ASN A 206 -1.30 11.71 16.96
N THR A 207 -0.64 11.82 15.81
CA THR A 207 -0.14 10.68 15.05
C THR A 207 1.38 10.62 15.11
N PRO A 208 1.99 9.44 14.89
CA PRO A 208 3.44 9.30 14.84
C PRO A 208 4.04 10.26 13.80
N GLN A 209 4.99 11.10 14.22
CA GLN A 209 5.54 12.13 13.35
C GLN A 209 6.28 11.52 12.15
N GLY A 210 5.99 12.00 10.95
CA GLY A 210 6.61 11.52 9.71
C GLY A 210 6.06 10.20 9.20
N SER A 211 4.97 9.69 9.80
CA SER A 211 4.22 8.53 9.29
C SER A 211 3.02 8.98 8.46
N LEU A 212 2.52 8.06 7.64
CA LEU A 212 1.23 8.13 6.96
C LEU A 212 0.14 7.45 7.80
N PHE A 213 0.26 7.46 9.13
CA PHE A 213 -0.71 6.82 10.03
C PHE A 213 -2.17 7.20 9.75
N PRO A 214 -2.54 8.47 9.46
CA PRO A 214 -3.92 8.79 9.08
C PRO A 214 -4.45 8.02 7.86
N TYR A 215 -3.57 7.71 6.92
CA TYR A 215 -3.89 6.97 5.69
C TYR A 215 -3.96 5.47 6.00
N GLY A 216 -2.98 4.94 6.74
CA GLY A 216 -2.97 3.55 7.20
C GLY A 216 -4.14 3.22 8.13
N LEU A 217 -4.67 4.21 8.84
CA LEU A 217 -5.87 4.08 9.67
C LEU A 217 -7.10 3.67 8.85
N SER A 218 -7.07 3.74 7.51
CA SER A 218 -8.08 3.14 6.61
C SER A 218 -8.37 1.65 6.90
N ALA A 219 -7.47 0.93 7.58
CA ALA A 219 -7.76 -0.39 8.14
C ALA A 219 -9.01 -0.42 9.04
N TRP A 220 -9.30 0.66 9.77
CA TRP A 220 -10.46 0.78 10.66
C TRP A 220 -11.81 0.87 9.92
N PRO A 221 -12.05 1.82 8.98
CA PRO A 221 -13.28 1.82 8.19
C PRO A 221 -13.42 0.57 7.32
N THR A 222 -12.31 0.01 6.81
CA THR A 222 -12.30 -1.29 6.09
C THR A 222 -12.84 -2.40 7.00
N PHE A 223 -12.29 -2.52 8.21
CA PHE A 223 -12.77 -3.47 9.22
C PHE A 223 -14.25 -3.29 9.52
N LEU A 224 -14.71 -2.07 9.79
CA LEU A 224 -16.13 -1.83 10.11
C LEU A 224 -17.04 -2.25 8.95
N ALA A 225 -16.69 -1.88 7.71
CA ALA A 225 -17.46 -2.25 6.53
C ALA A 225 -17.53 -3.77 6.34
N GLU A 226 -16.42 -4.49 6.50
CA GLU A 226 -16.36 -5.94 6.33
C GLU A 226 -16.98 -6.71 7.51
N TYR A 227 -16.72 -6.29 8.74
CA TYR A 227 -17.24 -6.92 9.96
C TYR A 227 -18.77 -6.91 10.00
N TYR A 228 -19.38 -5.79 9.60
CA TYR A 228 -20.85 -5.70 9.47
C TYR A 228 -21.36 -6.15 8.11
N ASN A 229 -20.47 -6.42 7.14
CA ASN A 229 -20.79 -6.66 5.74
C ASN A 229 -21.74 -5.57 5.19
N ASP A 230 -21.38 -4.32 5.45
CA ASP A 230 -22.16 -3.13 5.17
C ASP A 230 -21.27 -1.88 5.02
N THR A 231 -21.00 -1.49 3.77
CA THR A 231 -20.25 -0.27 3.47
C THR A 231 -20.98 1.01 3.88
N GLY A 232 -22.30 0.97 4.08
CA GLY A 232 -23.10 2.12 4.51
C GLY A 232 -22.84 2.55 5.97
N ILE A 233 -22.17 1.72 6.77
CA ILE A 233 -21.87 2.06 8.17
C ILE A 233 -21.01 3.33 8.30
N ILE A 234 -20.10 3.57 7.36
CA ILE A 234 -19.25 4.77 7.37
C ILE A 234 -20.09 6.02 7.13
N LYS A 235 -21.07 5.96 6.23
CA LYS A 235 -22.04 7.03 6.02
C LYS A 235 -22.88 7.27 7.27
N ASP A 236 -23.41 6.21 7.90
CA ASP A 236 -24.18 6.34 9.15
C ASP A 236 -23.36 7.08 10.23
N ILE A 237 -22.05 6.81 10.31
CA ILE A 237 -21.13 7.50 11.23
C ILE A 237 -21.02 8.99 10.86
N PHE A 238 -20.89 9.33 9.59
CA PHE A 238 -20.88 10.74 9.17
C PHE A 238 -22.22 11.43 9.44
N ASP A 239 -23.36 10.81 9.12
CA ASP A 239 -24.68 11.36 9.39
C ASP A 239 -24.86 11.65 10.89
N GLU A 240 -24.42 10.74 11.77
CA GLU A 240 -24.43 10.97 13.22
C GLU A 240 -23.46 12.08 13.62
N PHE A 241 -22.22 12.04 13.09
CA PHE A 241 -21.21 13.06 13.32
C PHE A 241 -21.72 14.46 12.97
N PHE A 242 -22.50 14.64 11.91
CA PHE A 242 -22.98 15.95 11.47
C PHE A 242 -24.37 16.34 12.00
N SER A 243 -25.20 15.39 12.46
CA SER A 243 -26.53 15.68 12.99
C SER A 243 -26.53 16.35 14.37
N SER A 244 -25.46 16.18 15.14
CA SER A 244 -25.31 16.74 16.49
C SER A 244 -25.07 18.26 16.44
N ASN A 245 -25.80 19.01 17.28
CA ASN A 245 -25.87 20.47 17.28
C ASN A 245 -24.47 21.13 17.16
N LEU A 246 -24.29 21.93 16.10
CA LEU A 246 -23.12 22.76 15.75
C LEU A 246 -22.62 23.75 16.83
N SER A 247 -23.18 23.73 18.04
CA SER A 247 -22.70 24.49 19.19
C SER A 247 -21.74 23.72 20.09
N ASP A 248 -21.75 22.38 20.02
CA ASP A 248 -20.85 21.54 20.81
C ASP A 248 -19.65 21.17 19.94
N LEU A 249 -18.60 22.00 20.03
CA LEU A 249 -17.23 21.67 19.64
C LEU A 249 -16.69 20.56 20.57
N ASN A 250 -17.41 19.45 20.69
CA ASN A 250 -17.00 18.30 21.46
C ASN A 250 -15.72 17.76 20.82
N GLN A 251 -14.64 17.71 21.60
CA GLN A 251 -13.32 17.33 21.12
C GLN A 251 -13.24 15.84 20.76
N ASN A 252 -14.22 15.04 21.20
CA ASN A 252 -14.29 13.59 21.02
C ASN A 252 -15.44 13.14 20.10
N LYS A 253 -15.89 14.02 19.19
CA LYS A 253 -17.11 13.81 18.38
C LYS A 253 -17.07 12.59 17.45
N VAL A 254 -15.89 12.22 16.93
CA VAL A 254 -15.72 11.01 16.11
C VAL A 254 -16.06 9.76 16.92
N TYR A 255 -15.53 9.67 18.15
CA TYR A 255 -15.83 8.58 19.06
C TYR A 255 -17.34 8.48 19.35
N ASP A 256 -18.02 9.61 19.59
CA ASP A 256 -19.47 9.63 19.84
C ASP A 256 -20.25 9.04 18.69
N ALA A 257 -19.94 9.48 17.47
CA ALA A 257 -20.63 9.03 16.26
C ALA A 257 -20.41 7.54 16.00
N VAL A 258 -19.16 7.08 16.11
CA VAL A 258 -18.82 5.66 15.96
C VAL A 258 -19.51 4.82 17.03
N SER A 259 -19.46 5.25 18.30
CA SER A 259 -20.10 4.55 19.41
C SER A 259 -21.61 4.46 19.24
N GLU A 260 -22.29 5.55 18.88
CA GLU A 260 -23.74 5.55 18.67
C GLU A 260 -24.14 4.63 17.50
N VAL A 261 -23.41 4.68 16.38
CA VAL A 261 -23.69 3.79 15.24
C VAL A 261 -23.45 2.33 15.60
N VAL A 262 -22.34 1.99 16.24
CA VAL A 262 -22.07 0.62 16.72
C VAL A 262 -23.16 0.15 17.69
N ASN A 263 -23.56 0.99 18.65
CA ASN A 263 -24.65 0.69 19.58
C ASN A 263 -25.98 0.48 18.84
N SER A 264 -26.24 1.23 17.76
CA SER A 264 -27.44 1.06 16.93
C SER A 264 -27.46 -0.29 16.18
N ARG A 265 -26.28 -0.85 15.89
CA ARG A 265 -26.11 -2.21 15.34
C ARG A 265 -26.22 -3.31 16.39
N GLY A 266 -26.24 -2.95 17.67
CA GLY A 266 -26.48 -3.86 18.80
C GLY A 266 -25.22 -4.37 19.50
N ASP A 267 -24.05 -3.85 19.12
CA ASP A 267 -22.75 -4.19 19.69
C ASP A 267 -22.24 -3.07 20.60
N GLN A 268 -21.21 -3.35 21.39
CA GLN A 268 -20.48 -2.35 22.16
C GLN A 268 -19.15 -2.03 21.47
N LEU A 269 -18.76 -0.76 21.45
CA LEU A 269 -17.55 -0.34 20.75
C LEU A 269 -16.29 -1.02 21.28
N SER A 270 -16.20 -1.27 22.59
CA SER A 270 -15.11 -2.00 23.22
C SER A 270 -15.00 -3.45 22.71
N ASP A 271 -16.12 -4.16 22.57
CA ASP A 271 -16.17 -5.52 22.00
C ASP A 271 -15.77 -5.52 20.50
N VAL A 272 -16.26 -4.55 19.73
CA VAL A 272 -15.95 -4.40 18.30
C VAL A 272 -14.46 -4.10 18.10
N TYR A 273 -13.88 -3.24 18.93
CA TYR A 273 -12.47 -2.93 18.90
C TYR A 273 -11.59 -4.14 19.29
N MET A 274 -12.05 -4.97 20.24
CA MET A 274 -11.36 -6.23 20.55
C MET A 274 -11.35 -7.18 19.34
N GLU A 275 -12.44 -7.28 18.57
CA GLU A 275 -12.44 -8.09 17.34
C GLU A 275 -11.53 -7.47 16.26
N PHE A 276 -11.46 -6.13 16.16
CA PHE A 276 -10.51 -5.46 15.27
C PHE A 276 -9.05 -5.78 15.61
N SER A 277 -8.68 -5.77 16.91
CA SER A 277 -7.31 -6.13 17.30
C SER A 277 -6.99 -7.59 16.99
N LEU A 278 -7.97 -8.48 17.03
CA LEU A 278 -7.81 -9.86 16.61
C LEU A 278 -7.65 -10.02 15.09
N TRP A 279 -8.38 -9.24 14.29
CA TRP A 279 -8.23 -9.24 12.83
C TRP A 279 -6.87 -8.67 12.40
N ASN A 280 -6.33 -7.68 13.11
CA ASN A 280 -4.99 -7.17 12.81
C ASN A 280 -3.89 -8.21 13.11
N LEU A 281 -4.12 -9.13 14.07
CA LEU A 281 -3.20 -10.24 14.33
C LEU A 281 -3.36 -11.41 13.35
N ASP A 282 -4.58 -11.68 12.92
CA ASP A 282 -4.90 -12.68 11.89
C ASP A 282 -5.65 -12.01 10.74
N THR A 283 -4.86 -11.44 9.82
CA THR A 283 -5.37 -10.64 8.71
C THR A 283 -6.22 -11.44 7.74
N SER A 284 -6.20 -12.78 7.80
CA SER A 284 -7.00 -13.64 6.92
C SER A 284 -8.52 -13.47 7.07
N ASN A 285 -8.98 -12.73 8.09
CA ASN A 285 -10.37 -12.33 8.24
C ASN A 285 -10.79 -11.18 7.31
N TYR A 286 -9.84 -10.35 6.87
CA TYR A 286 -10.07 -9.37 5.81
C TYR A 286 -10.14 -10.09 4.46
N SER A 287 -11.02 -9.60 3.58
CA SER A 287 -11.18 -10.12 2.22
C SER A 287 -9.86 -10.09 1.43
N GLU A 288 -9.04 -9.07 1.67
CA GLU A 288 -7.73 -8.84 1.04
C GLU A 288 -6.55 -8.99 2.00
N GLY A 289 -6.77 -9.70 3.12
CA GLY A 289 -5.82 -9.80 4.21
C GLY A 289 -4.43 -10.35 3.87
N SER A 290 -4.29 -11.05 2.73
CA SER A 290 -2.97 -11.49 2.24
C SER A 290 -2.04 -10.35 1.82
N HIS A 291 -2.59 -9.15 1.59
CA HIS A 291 -1.83 -7.94 1.28
C HIS A 291 -1.57 -7.08 2.51
N PHE A 292 -2.24 -7.37 3.62
CA PHE A 292 -2.06 -6.63 4.87
C PHE A 292 -0.73 -7.04 5.51
N PRO A 293 0.01 -6.09 6.07
CA PRO A 293 1.25 -6.39 6.78
C PRO A 293 0.97 -7.07 8.12
N ASP A 294 2.00 -7.74 8.66
CA ASP A 294 1.93 -8.26 10.01
C ASP A 294 1.90 -7.12 11.03
N VAL A 295 1.03 -7.24 12.04
CA VAL A 295 0.95 -6.25 13.13
C VAL A 295 2.19 -6.30 14.00
N TYR A 296 2.68 -5.13 14.40
CA TYR A 296 3.83 -5.02 15.27
C TYR A 296 3.61 -5.78 16.58
N THR A 297 4.50 -6.74 16.80
CA THR A 297 4.50 -7.62 17.97
C THR A 297 5.76 -7.36 18.78
N MET A 298 5.57 -7.21 20.09
CA MET A 298 6.65 -7.06 21.06
C MET A 298 7.00 -8.41 21.68
N GLU A 299 8.26 -8.65 21.99
CA GLU A 299 8.64 -9.77 22.85
C GLU A 299 8.02 -9.60 24.25
N GLY A 300 7.51 -10.70 24.82
CA GLY A 300 6.85 -10.74 26.12
C GLY A 300 7.76 -10.52 27.35
N GLY A 301 9.00 -10.10 27.16
CA GLY A 301 9.92 -9.83 28.26
C GLY A 301 10.30 -11.07 29.09
N THR A 302 10.69 -10.86 30.34
CA THR A 302 11.24 -11.95 31.17
C THR A 302 10.14 -12.73 31.90
N LEU A 303 10.08 -14.05 31.65
CA LEU A 303 9.15 -14.96 32.33
C LEU A 303 9.39 -15.03 33.85
N GLY A 304 8.31 -15.20 34.61
CA GLY A 304 8.31 -15.34 36.08
C GLY A 304 8.63 -14.04 36.84
N GLN A 305 8.73 -12.91 36.14
CA GLN A 305 9.00 -11.59 36.70
C GLN A 305 7.96 -10.57 36.24
N TYR A 306 7.83 -9.48 37.00
CA TYR A 306 7.05 -8.33 36.57
C TYR A 306 7.87 -7.50 35.59
N ASN A 307 7.28 -7.26 34.43
CA ASN A 307 7.76 -6.35 33.40
C ASN A 307 6.85 -5.11 33.42
N LEU A 308 7.43 -3.95 33.12
CA LEU A 308 6.71 -2.69 32.93
C LEU A 308 6.58 -2.47 31.43
N ILE A 309 5.39 -2.16 30.93
CA ILE A 309 5.29 -1.66 29.56
C ILE A 309 5.96 -0.28 29.52
N ASP A 310 6.85 -0.09 28.57
CA ASP A 310 7.47 1.22 28.39
C ASP A 310 6.39 2.23 27.95
N SER A 311 6.47 3.46 28.45
CA SER A 311 5.51 4.52 28.12
C SER A 311 5.41 4.78 26.63
N ASP A 312 6.50 4.52 25.88
CA ASP A 312 6.54 4.69 24.43
C ASP A 312 5.66 3.66 23.68
N TYR A 313 5.30 2.57 24.35
CA TYR A 313 4.46 1.51 23.77
C TYR A 313 3.16 1.37 24.55
N ALA A 314 2.92 2.19 25.58
CA ALA A 314 1.72 2.10 26.38
C ALA A 314 0.50 2.30 25.46
N PRO A 315 -0.49 1.40 25.47
CA PRO A 315 -1.62 1.48 24.56
C PRO A 315 -2.49 2.67 24.96
N ALA A 316 -2.95 3.43 23.96
CA ALA A 316 -3.97 4.45 24.17
C ALA A 316 -5.35 3.82 24.34
N LEU A 317 -6.37 4.63 24.68
CA LEU A 317 -7.75 4.12 24.63
C LEU A 317 -8.08 3.72 23.20
N TYR A 318 -8.56 2.50 23.03
CA TYR A 318 -8.73 1.87 21.71
C TYR A 318 -7.40 1.79 20.93
N GLY A 319 -6.32 1.52 21.67
CA GLY A 319 -5.02 1.04 21.20
C GLY A 319 -4.72 -0.34 21.80
N THR A 320 -3.81 -1.11 21.19
CA THR A 320 -3.49 -2.49 21.61
C THR A 320 -1.99 -2.77 21.59
N ASN A 321 -1.49 -3.49 22.60
CA ASN A 321 -0.20 -4.18 22.52
C ASN A 321 -0.36 -5.64 22.17
N TYR A 322 0.58 -6.17 21.40
CA TYR A 322 0.68 -7.58 21.01
C TYR A 322 1.98 -8.13 21.59
N LEU A 323 1.90 -8.89 22.68
CA LEU A 323 3.08 -9.47 23.35
C LEU A 323 3.21 -10.95 22.97
N PHE A 324 4.36 -11.38 22.47
CA PHE A 324 4.62 -12.78 22.13
C PHE A 324 5.53 -13.47 23.15
N PHE A 325 5.13 -14.67 23.59
CA PHE A 325 5.86 -15.49 24.55
C PHE A 325 6.16 -16.86 23.97
N GLU A 326 7.44 -17.18 23.81
CA GLU A 326 7.90 -18.48 23.34
C GLU A 326 7.69 -19.59 24.39
N ASN A 327 7.22 -20.75 23.94
CA ASN A 327 6.97 -21.95 24.76
C ASN A 327 8.06 -23.01 24.56
N ASP A 328 9.33 -22.62 24.69
CA ASP A 328 10.50 -23.50 24.53
C ASP A 328 10.42 -24.80 25.37
N ALA A 329 9.82 -24.70 26.56
CA ALA A 329 9.69 -25.80 27.49
C ALA A 329 8.49 -26.72 27.19
N ASN A 330 7.71 -26.43 26.14
CA ASN A 330 6.53 -27.19 25.71
C ASN A 330 5.55 -27.45 26.86
N GLN A 331 5.23 -26.40 27.62
CA GLN A 331 4.30 -26.45 28.73
C GLN A 331 2.86 -26.42 28.23
N ASP A 332 1.96 -27.07 28.97
CA ASP A 332 0.54 -27.16 28.59
C ASP A 332 -0.26 -25.89 28.90
N ARG A 333 0.24 -25.05 29.82
CA ARG A 333 -0.48 -23.90 30.34
C ARG A 333 0.40 -22.66 30.37
N PHE A 334 -0.21 -21.53 30.10
CA PHE A 334 0.38 -20.20 30.21
C PHE A 334 -0.49 -19.34 31.11
N TYR A 335 0.17 -18.56 31.97
CA TYR A 335 -0.44 -17.64 32.91
C TYR A 335 0.03 -16.23 32.58
N PHE A 336 -0.90 -15.28 32.56
CA PHE A 336 -0.64 -13.88 32.32
C PHE A 336 -1.33 -13.05 33.39
N HIS A 337 -0.55 -12.19 34.04
CA HIS A 337 -0.99 -11.26 35.06
C HIS A 337 -0.86 -9.85 34.52
N VAL A 338 -1.87 -9.03 34.71
CA VAL A 338 -1.84 -7.61 34.35
C VAL A 338 -2.22 -6.75 35.54
N VAL A 339 -1.53 -5.61 35.69
CA VAL A 339 -1.79 -4.56 36.67
C VAL A 339 -1.83 -3.23 35.93
N LYS A 340 -3.02 -2.70 35.75
CA LYS A 340 -3.30 -1.49 34.97
C LYS A 340 -3.65 -0.29 35.88
N PRO A 341 -3.65 0.95 35.38
CA PRO A 341 -4.10 2.10 36.17
C PRO A 341 -5.56 1.94 36.61
N ASP A 342 -5.88 2.56 37.76
CA ASP A 342 -7.27 2.74 38.17
C ASP A 342 -8.04 3.55 37.11
N GLU A 343 -9.35 3.35 37.04
CA GLU A 343 -10.28 4.10 36.18
C GLU A 343 -10.32 3.72 34.70
N VAL A 344 -9.41 2.87 34.21
CA VAL A 344 -9.49 2.29 32.84
C VAL A 344 -9.77 0.80 32.84
N SER A 345 -10.54 0.34 31.85
CA SER A 345 -10.75 -1.08 31.59
C SER A 345 -9.75 -1.58 30.55
N ALA A 346 -9.53 -2.90 30.50
CA ALA A 346 -8.73 -3.51 29.45
C ALA A 346 -9.28 -4.89 29.08
N PHE A 347 -9.26 -5.21 27.80
CA PHE A 347 -9.39 -6.59 27.35
C PHE A 347 -8.01 -7.21 27.31
N VAL A 348 -7.89 -8.39 27.90
CA VAL A 348 -6.71 -9.24 27.75
C VAL A 348 -7.10 -10.51 27.04
N THR A 349 -6.51 -10.75 25.87
CA THR A 349 -6.76 -11.94 25.06
C THR A 349 -5.49 -12.75 24.90
N LEU A 350 -5.52 -14.02 25.34
CA LEU A 350 -4.45 -14.99 25.18
C LEU A 350 -4.76 -15.92 24.01
N ILE A 351 -3.81 -16.09 23.08
CA ILE A 351 -4.01 -16.86 21.84
C ILE A 351 -2.80 -17.74 21.61
N SER A 352 -3.01 -19.03 21.31
CA SER A 352 -1.87 -19.91 21.03
C SER A 352 -1.29 -19.68 19.63
N ASP A 353 0.02 -19.82 19.52
CA ASP A 353 0.74 -19.89 18.24
C ASP A 353 1.12 -21.34 17.89
N ASP A 354 0.99 -21.70 16.61
CA ASP A 354 1.31 -23.02 16.07
C ASP A 354 2.06 -22.92 14.74
N ASN A 355 3.37 -23.10 14.78
CA ASN A 355 4.28 -22.95 13.66
C ASN A 355 4.30 -21.54 13.07
N GLY A 356 4.34 -20.51 13.93
CA GLY A 356 4.30 -19.10 13.54
C GLY A 356 2.97 -18.68 12.93
N LYS A 357 1.88 -19.37 13.32
CA LYS A 357 0.51 -19.05 12.92
C LYS A 357 -0.39 -19.01 14.14
N VAL A 358 -1.11 -17.90 14.24
CA VAL A 358 -2.10 -17.64 15.29
C VAL A 358 -3.27 -18.62 15.14
N ASP A 359 -3.69 -19.25 16.24
CA ASP A 359 -4.85 -20.15 16.28
C ASP A 359 -6.01 -19.48 17.03
N LEU A 360 -6.83 -18.70 16.32
CA LEU A 360 -7.98 -17.99 16.89
C LEU A 360 -9.03 -18.93 17.52
N ASN A 361 -9.06 -20.21 17.15
CA ASN A 361 -9.95 -21.20 17.80
C ASN A 361 -9.46 -21.57 19.21
N LYS A 362 -8.22 -21.20 19.53
CA LYS A 362 -7.55 -21.44 20.78
C LYS A 362 -7.20 -20.10 21.44
N LYS A 363 -8.25 -19.33 21.76
CA LYS A 363 -8.17 -18.06 22.50
C LYS A 363 -8.92 -18.07 23.83
N VAL A 364 -8.48 -17.22 24.76
CA VAL A 364 -9.18 -16.88 26.01
C VAL A 364 -9.15 -15.37 26.17
N SER A 365 -10.32 -14.74 26.21
CA SER A 365 -10.46 -13.28 26.39
C SER A 365 -11.15 -12.99 27.73
N VAL A 366 -10.64 -12.00 28.46
CA VAL A 366 -11.18 -11.53 29.73
C VAL A 366 -11.15 -10.01 29.75
N GLU A 367 -12.27 -9.40 30.15
CA GLU A 367 -12.34 -8.00 30.52
C GLU A 367 -11.83 -7.81 31.95
N VAL A 368 -10.87 -6.90 32.14
CA VAL A 368 -10.43 -6.43 33.44
C VAL A 368 -11.12 -5.10 33.72
N ASP A 369 -12.09 -5.11 34.63
CA ASP A 369 -12.90 -3.95 34.99
C ASP A 369 -12.04 -2.80 35.56
N LYS A 370 -12.47 -1.56 35.34
CA LYS A 370 -11.77 -0.36 35.82
C LYS A 370 -11.51 -0.27 37.34
N ASN A 371 -12.24 -1.02 38.15
CA ASN A 371 -12.04 -1.07 39.61
C ASN A 371 -11.18 -2.27 40.04
N GLU A 372 -10.77 -3.12 39.11
CA GLU A 372 -9.89 -4.26 39.35
C GLU A 372 -8.44 -3.83 39.11
N GLU A 373 -7.66 -3.80 40.18
CA GLU A 373 -6.22 -3.46 40.14
C GLU A 373 -5.40 -4.54 39.45
N MET A 374 -5.77 -5.82 39.61
CA MET A 374 -4.97 -6.95 39.15
C MET A 374 -5.85 -8.12 38.73
N SER A 375 -5.54 -8.72 37.58
CA SER A 375 -6.20 -9.94 37.09
C SER A 375 -5.20 -10.97 36.58
N GLU A 376 -5.43 -12.24 36.93
CA GLU A 376 -4.71 -13.40 36.37
C GLU A 376 -5.60 -14.12 35.36
N ILE A 377 -5.04 -14.36 34.18
CA ILE A 377 -5.69 -15.04 33.08
C ILE A 377 -4.80 -16.21 32.66
N SER A 378 -5.42 -17.31 32.22
CA SER A 378 -4.64 -18.46 31.77
C SER A 378 -5.29 -19.15 30.59
N ILE A 379 -4.43 -19.72 29.74
CA ILE A 379 -4.81 -20.57 28.62
C ILE A 379 -4.13 -21.93 28.78
N SER A 380 -4.83 -23.00 28.40
CA SER A 380 -4.37 -24.39 28.57
C SER A 380 -4.50 -25.18 27.27
N GLY A 381 -3.84 -26.34 27.17
CA GLY A 381 -3.80 -27.12 25.92
C GLY A 381 -2.79 -26.58 24.92
N LEU A 382 -1.65 -26.08 25.41
CA LEU A 382 -0.54 -25.54 24.62
C LEU A 382 0.56 -26.56 24.33
N THR A 383 0.35 -27.83 24.70
CA THR A 383 1.33 -28.88 24.40
C THR A 383 1.51 -29.01 22.89
N GLY A 384 2.71 -28.73 22.39
CA GLY A 384 3.11 -28.76 20.98
C GLY A 384 2.89 -27.43 20.25
N LYS A 385 2.46 -26.37 20.97
CA LYS A 385 2.33 -25.00 20.47
C LYS A 385 3.63 -24.23 20.72
N ASP A 386 4.00 -23.36 19.80
CA ASP A 386 5.29 -22.66 19.83
C ASP A 386 5.30 -21.46 20.77
N GLY A 387 4.13 -20.87 21.02
CA GLY A 387 4.03 -19.73 21.92
C GLY A 387 2.61 -19.31 22.23
N VAL A 388 2.51 -18.14 22.86
CA VAL A 388 1.25 -17.46 23.17
C VAL A 388 1.40 -15.98 22.85
N TYR A 389 0.44 -15.43 22.12
CA TYR A 389 0.21 -13.99 22.03
C TYR A 389 -0.69 -13.54 23.19
N ALA A 390 -0.30 -12.49 23.89
CA ALA A 390 -1.11 -11.78 24.86
C ALA A 390 -1.40 -10.37 24.34
N LEU A 391 -2.67 -10.13 23.99
CA LEU A 391 -3.14 -8.84 23.53
C LEU A 391 -3.67 -8.06 24.74
N VAL A 392 -3.25 -6.81 24.89
CA VAL A 392 -3.74 -5.89 25.93
C VAL A 392 -4.33 -4.67 25.24
N SER A 393 -5.66 -4.62 25.15
CA SER A 393 -6.41 -3.54 24.52
C SER A 393 -7.08 -2.69 25.60
N VAL A 394 -6.70 -1.42 25.72
CA VAL A 394 -7.23 -0.52 26.75
C VAL A 394 -8.45 0.22 26.24
N PHE A 395 -9.49 0.38 27.06
CA PHE A 395 -10.71 1.09 26.70
C PHE A 395 -11.40 1.68 27.92
N ASP A 396 -12.35 2.58 27.69
CA ASP A 396 -13.24 3.11 28.74
C ASP A 396 -14.62 3.42 28.16
N ASP A 397 -15.59 2.54 28.44
CA ASP A 397 -17.00 2.71 28.04
C ASP A 397 -17.73 3.80 28.84
N SER A 398 -17.05 4.37 29.85
CA SER A 398 -17.60 5.42 30.71
C SER A 398 -17.06 6.81 30.44
N ILE A 399 -16.19 6.98 29.43
CA ILE A 399 -15.76 8.29 28.92
C ILE A 399 -17.03 9.10 28.66
N ASN A 400 -17.16 10.23 29.37
CA ASN A 400 -18.15 11.22 29.01
C ASN A 400 -17.49 12.22 28.05
N PRO A 401 -17.80 12.12 26.75
CA PRO A 401 -17.08 12.84 25.70
C PRO A 401 -17.20 14.35 25.86
N SER A 402 -18.36 14.82 26.33
CA SER A 402 -18.65 16.24 26.61
C SER A 402 -17.79 16.86 27.72
N THR A 403 -17.07 16.03 28.50
CA THR A 403 -16.25 16.47 29.64
C THR A 403 -14.82 15.93 29.61
N ALA A 404 -14.53 14.96 28.75
CA ALA A 404 -13.19 14.42 28.58
C ALA A 404 -12.28 15.45 27.89
N GLY A 405 -10.98 15.39 28.19
CA GLY A 405 -9.96 16.20 27.52
C GLY A 405 -9.87 15.89 26.02
N SER A 406 -9.23 16.78 25.25
CA SER A 406 -9.00 16.61 23.80
C SER A 406 -8.08 15.44 23.48
N ASP A 407 -7.24 15.12 24.44
CA ASP A 407 -6.08 14.24 24.40
C ASP A 407 -6.37 12.90 25.07
N VAL A 408 -7.63 12.62 25.42
CA VAL A 408 -8.02 11.38 26.10
C VAL A 408 -7.67 10.13 25.29
N PHE A 409 -7.70 10.22 23.95
CA PHE A 409 -7.29 9.16 23.02
C PHE A 409 -5.81 9.20 22.64
N ASP A 410 -5.09 10.23 23.09
CA ASP A 410 -3.66 10.41 22.88
C ASP A 410 -2.85 10.04 24.13
N TYR A 411 -3.49 9.69 25.25
CA TYR A 411 -2.78 9.23 26.45
C TYR A 411 -2.47 7.75 26.40
N GLY A 412 -1.25 7.37 26.78
CA GLY A 412 -0.82 5.99 26.93
C GLY A 412 -1.03 5.49 28.36
N TYR A 413 -1.61 4.30 28.49
CA TYR A 413 -1.92 3.70 29.79
C TYR A 413 -0.88 2.66 30.17
N VAL A 414 0.09 3.08 30.98
CA VAL A 414 1.19 2.22 31.43
C VAL A 414 0.66 1.15 32.37
N TYR A 415 1.01 -0.11 32.12
CA TYR A 415 0.67 -1.25 32.95
C TYR A 415 1.90 -2.11 33.26
N TYR A 416 1.83 -2.86 34.36
CA TYR A 416 2.76 -3.95 34.63
C TYR A 416 2.13 -5.27 34.19
N TYR A 417 2.95 -6.19 33.72
CA TYR A 417 2.51 -7.54 33.43
C TYR A 417 3.54 -8.57 33.90
N ALA A 418 3.07 -9.79 34.14
CA ALA A 418 3.94 -10.91 34.45
C ALA A 418 3.39 -12.17 33.81
N ALA A 419 4.26 -12.98 33.22
CA ALA A 419 3.86 -14.17 32.50
C ALA A 419 4.74 -15.36 32.86
N ASP A 420 4.16 -16.55 32.89
CA ASP A 420 4.94 -17.77 33.07
C ASP A 420 4.21 -18.98 32.47
N PHE A 421 4.99 -19.97 32.06
CA PHE A 421 4.50 -21.25 31.56
C PHE A 421 4.52 -22.29 32.68
N GLY A 422 3.38 -22.95 32.90
CA GLY A 422 3.23 -24.05 33.84
C GLY A 422 2.94 -23.66 35.31
N GLU A 423 3.37 -22.49 35.78
CA GLU A 423 3.09 -21.99 37.14
C GLU A 423 2.47 -20.58 37.14
N SER A 424 1.68 -20.29 38.18
CA SER A 424 1.07 -18.96 38.40
C SER A 424 2.13 -17.99 38.92
N VAL A 425 2.13 -16.75 38.41
CA VAL A 425 3.09 -15.71 38.79
C VAL A 425 2.70 -15.04 40.11
N GLN A 426 2.81 -15.76 41.21
CA GLN A 426 2.59 -15.21 42.56
C GLN A 426 3.93 -14.95 43.26
N ASN A 427 4.33 -13.69 43.41
CA ASN A 427 5.39 -13.29 44.34
C ASN A 427 5.05 -12.00 45.08
N GLY A 428 5.16 -12.04 46.41
CA GLY A 428 4.73 -11.01 47.36
C GLY A 428 5.60 -9.74 47.40
N ALA A 429 5.94 -9.16 46.25
CA ALA A 429 6.48 -7.80 46.15
C ALA A 429 5.33 -6.78 46.14
N SER A 430 5.50 -5.64 46.80
CA SER A 430 4.61 -4.49 46.60
C SER A 430 4.92 -3.91 45.22
N LEU A 431 3.97 -3.98 44.31
CA LEU A 431 4.10 -3.37 42.99
C LEU A 431 3.97 -1.85 43.11
N PRO A 432 4.64 -1.08 42.23
CA PRO A 432 4.33 0.33 42.06
C PRO A 432 2.91 0.49 41.50
N ASP A 433 2.25 1.59 41.85
CA ASP A 433 0.97 1.94 41.22
C ASP A 433 1.22 2.20 39.73
N ALA A 434 0.39 1.61 38.87
CA ALA A 434 0.36 1.92 37.44
C ALA A 434 -0.09 3.38 37.24
N THR A 435 0.37 4.03 36.17
CA THR A 435 0.14 5.47 35.93
C THR A 435 -0.28 5.74 34.49
N VAL A 436 -0.86 6.92 34.26
CA VAL A 436 -1.12 7.43 32.91
C VAL A 436 0.08 8.30 32.48
N SER A 437 0.52 8.15 31.23
CA SER A 437 1.54 9.00 30.61
C SER A 437 0.98 9.66 29.35
N GLU A 438 1.34 10.93 29.10
CA GLU A 438 1.01 11.57 27.82
C GLU A 438 1.78 10.87 26.70
N LYS A 439 1.14 10.46 25.60
CA LYS A 439 1.90 10.14 24.38
C LYS A 439 2.32 11.45 23.75
N GLU A 440 3.53 11.89 24.05
CA GLU A 440 4.14 13.00 23.34
C GLU A 440 4.75 12.52 22.02
N GLY A 441 4.74 13.39 21.00
CA GLY A 441 5.63 13.28 19.85
C GLY A 441 7.07 13.74 20.14
N GLU A 442 7.49 13.86 21.40
CA GLU A 442 8.84 14.29 21.84
C GLU A 442 9.37 13.47 23.06
N GLU A 443 10.72 13.48 23.20
CA GLU A 443 11.57 12.66 24.09
C GLU A 443 11.41 12.89 25.60
N ILE A 444 11.27 11.81 26.42
CA ILE A 444 11.80 11.77 27.82
C ILE A 444 12.30 10.35 28.22
N THR A 445 13.30 10.34 29.11
CA THR A 445 14.11 9.24 29.69
C THR A 445 13.42 8.39 30.79
N VAL A 446 13.72 7.07 30.89
CA VAL A 446 14.37 6.35 32.04
C VAL A 446 14.33 4.80 31.92
N ASP A 447 15.50 4.18 32.20
CA ASP A 447 15.91 2.83 32.66
C ASP A 447 15.21 1.50 32.25
N GLU A 448 15.92 0.81 31.34
CA GLU A 448 16.17 -0.64 31.14
C GLU A 448 14.99 -1.64 31.14
N ILE A 449 14.55 -2.00 29.92
CA ILE A 449 14.17 -3.38 29.54
C ILE A 449 14.81 -3.69 28.16
N ARG A 450 15.30 -4.92 27.97
CA ARG A 450 16.02 -5.37 26.76
C ARG A 450 15.27 -6.51 26.09
N THR A 451 15.09 -6.42 24.78
CA THR A 451 14.75 -7.51 23.83
C THR A 451 15.37 -7.20 22.47
N SER A 452 15.77 -8.21 21.69
CA SER A 452 16.68 -8.07 20.54
C SER A 452 16.00 -8.38 19.21
N ASP A 453 15.26 -7.42 18.68
CA ASP A 453 14.89 -7.46 17.26
C ASP A 453 16.07 -6.97 16.42
N SER A 454 16.29 -7.60 15.26
CA SER A 454 17.28 -7.12 14.31
C SER A 454 16.69 -5.99 13.46
N LEU A 455 17.46 -4.94 13.23
CA LEU A 455 17.07 -3.85 12.35
C LEU A 455 17.14 -4.31 10.89
N VAL A 456 16.04 -4.16 10.16
CA VAL A 456 15.88 -4.56 8.76
C VAL A 456 15.57 -3.32 7.94
N LEU A 457 16.42 -3.04 6.95
CA LEU A 457 16.29 -1.89 6.07
C LEU A 457 15.81 -2.34 4.68
N SER A 458 14.87 -1.59 4.12
CA SER A 458 14.36 -1.75 2.76
C SER A 458 14.21 -0.40 2.05
N VAL A 459 14.05 -0.43 0.73
CA VAL A 459 13.69 0.75 -0.08
C VAL A 459 12.22 0.62 -0.48
N THR A 460 11.45 1.66 -0.21
CA THR A 460 10.03 1.75 -0.59
C THR A 460 9.87 2.45 -1.93
N SER A 461 10.66 3.48 -2.21
CA SER A 461 10.68 4.14 -3.51
C SER A 461 12.01 4.85 -3.77
N PHE A 462 12.28 5.22 -5.03
CA PHE A 462 13.41 6.08 -5.40
C PHE A 462 13.16 6.75 -6.75
N ASP A 463 13.85 7.86 -7.01
CA ASP A 463 13.90 8.56 -8.27
C ASP A 463 15.36 8.86 -8.66
N GLU A 464 15.57 9.69 -9.70
CA GLU A 464 16.91 10.07 -10.17
C GLU A 464 17.78 10.76 -9.09
N GLU A 465 17.17 11.42 -8.09
CA GLU A 465 17.83 12.25 -7.09
C GLU A 465 17.43 11.88 -5.64
N SER A 466 16.58 10.87 -5.43
CA SER A 466 16.11 10.52 -4.09
C SER A 466 15.86 9.03 -3.88
N VAL A 467 15.98 8.58 -2.64
CA VAL A 467 15.64 7.20 -2.21
C VAL A 467 14.86 7.29 -0.91
N THR A 468 13.66 6.72 -0.87
CA THR A 468 12.86 6.52 0.33
C THR A 468 13.17 5.16 0.93
N LEU A 469 13.71 5.21 2.14
CA LEU A 469 14.08 4.06 2.96
C LEU A 469 13.02 3.81 4.01
N ARG A 470 12.90 2.55 4.41
CA ARG A 470 12.05 2.10 5.49
C ARG A 470 12.72 1.01 6.30
N TRP A 471 12.42 0.95 7.59
CA TRP A 471 12.88 -0.11 8.47
C TRP A 471 11.77 -0.55 9.44
N ASN A 472 11.97 -1.67 10.13
CA ASN A 472 11.04 -2.11 11.18
C ASN A 472 11.24 -1.29 12.46
N ARG A 473 10.14 -1.05 13.18
CA ARG A 473 10.18 -0.57 14.56
C ARG A 473 10.87 -1.62 15.44
N LEU A 474 11.70 -1.18 16.38
CA LEU A 474 12.43 -2.06 17.31
C LEU A 474 11.83 -1.98 18.71
N THR A 475 11.86 -3.08 19.46
CA THR A 475 11.32 -3.15 20.83
C THR A 475 12.19 -2.51 21.92
N ASP A 476 13.47 -2.23 21.65
CA ASP A 476 14.40 -1.69 22.66
C ASP A 476 14.09 -0.22 22.96
N SER A 477 13.55 0.05 24.15
CA SER A 477 13.12 1.39 24.53
C SER A 477 14.25 2.40 24.78
N ARG A 478 15.52 1.96 24.73
CA ARG A 478 16.67 2.88 24.75
C ARG A 478 16.80 3.63 23.44
N ILE A 479 16.21 3.12 22.35
CA ILE A 479 16.20 3.76 21.04
C ILE A 479 15.36 5.04 21.13
N LYS A 480 15.97 6.17 20.79
CA LYS A 480 15.32 7.48 20.72
C LYS A 480 15.34 8.09 19.32
N GLY A 481 16.08 7.48 18.41
CA GLY A 481 16.05 7.81 16.99
C GLY A 481 16.87 6.84 16.16
N TYR A 482 17.06 7.19 14.90
CA TYR A 482 17.88 6.44 13.96
C TYR A 482 18.86 7.37 13.24
N GLU A 483 19.95 6.79 12.76
CA GLU A 483 20.88 7.44 11.84
C GLU A 483 20.92 6.63 10.54
N ILE A 484 20.74 7.31 9.42
CA ILE A 484 20.87 6.72 8.08
C ILE A 484 22.26 7.08 7.58
N HIS A 485 23.14 6.08 7.56
CA HIS A 485 24.48 6.18 7.03
C HIS A 485 24.44 5.82 5.55
N TYR A 486 24.92 6.71 4.70
CA TYR A 486 24.96 6.44 3.27
C TYR A 486 26.22 6.97 2.59
N SER A 487 26.70 6.22 1.59
CA SER A 487 27.91 6.57 0.86
C SER A 487 27.90 6.00 -0.54
N THR A 488 28.81 6.49 -1.39
CA THR A 488 29.12 5.86 -2.68
C THR A 488 30.48 5.19 -2.59
N GLU A 489 30.80 4.28 -3.51
CA GLU A 489 32.03 3.47 -3.44
C GLU A 489 33.31 4.30 -3.26
N ASN A 490 33.32 5.54 -3.77
CA ASN A 490 34.43 6.49 -3.66
C ASN A 490 34.07 7.79 -2.91
N GLY A 491 32.86 7.87 -2.35
CA GLY A 491 32.30 9.04 -1.67
C GLY A 491 32.67 9.13 -0.19
N ALA A 492 32.42 10.28 0.41
CA ALA A 492 32.45 10.41 1.86
C ALA A 492 31.15 9.85 2.45
N SER A 493 31.22 9.16 3.58
CA SER A 493 30.04 8.75 4.35
C SER A 493 29.27 9.98 4.79
N GLN A 494 27.98 9.99 4.50
CA GLN A 494 27.00 10.95 4.98
C GLN A 494 26.15 10.30 6.06
N VAL A 495 25.55 11.13 6.91
CA VAL A 495 24.63 10.70 7.96
C VAL A 495 23.42 11.63 7.92
N GLU A 496 22.23 11.04 7.84
CA GLU A 496 20.95 11.73 8.06
C GLU A 496 20.39 11.30 9.41
N GLU A 497 20.14 12.27 10.31
CA GLU A 497 19.56 12.02 11.63
C GLU A 497 18.03 11.93 11.54
N VAL A 498 17.47 10.92 12.21
CA VAL A 498 16.04 10.70 12.36
C VAL A 498 15.74 10.74 13.86
N PRO A 499 15.40 11.91 14.43
CA PRO A 499 15.44 12.17 15.88
C PRO A 499 14.27 11.54 16.67
N ASN A 500 13.57 10.57 16.09
CA ASN A 500 12.36 10.01 16.66
C ASN A 500 12.31 8.48 16.44
N ALA A 501 12.16 7.71 17.52
CA ALA A 501 12.12 6.24 17.50
C ALA A 501 10.88 5.67 16.78
N TYR A 502 9.81 6.47 16.64
CA TYR A 502 8.60 6.16 15.88
C TYR A 502 8.66 6.60 14.43
N THR A 503 9.79 7.15 13.96
CA THR A 503 9.96 7.42 12.54
C THR A 503 10.76 6.27 11.95
N THR A 504 10.07 5.39 11.24
CA THR A 504 10.66 4.18 10.62
C THR A 504 10.81 4.29 9.10
N SER A 505 10.64 5.50 8.56
CA SER A 505 10.85 5.78 7.14
C SER A 505 11.49 7.16 6.94
N ARG A 506 12.25 7.31 5.84
CA ARG A 506 12.87 8.60 5.47
C ARG A 506 13.25 8.64 4.00
N THR A 507 12.98 9.76 3.35
CA THR A 507 13.50 10.06 2.01
C THR A 507 14.85 10.78 2.11
N ILE A 508 15.87 10.21 1.50
CA ILE A 508 17.18 10.83 1.28
C ILE A 508 17.15 11.50 -0.09
N HIS A 509 17.39 12.81 -0.13
CA HIS A 509 17.37 13.62 -1.36
C HIS A 509 18.78 14.05 -1.79
N ASN A 510 18.87 14.64 -2.99
CA ASN A 510 20.09 15.16 -3.60
C ASN A 510 21.15 14.07 -3.88
N LEU A 511 20.68 12.88 -4.24
CA LEU A 511 21.51 11.80 -4.73
C LEU A 511 21.87 12.03 -6.20
N THR A 512 22.95 11.41 -6.67
CA THR A 512 23.35 11.46 -8.07
C THR A 512 22.72 10.29 -8.82
N GLU A 513 21.99 10.60 -9.89
CA GLU A 513 21.47 9.60 -10.83
C GLU A 513 22.57 8.67 -11.35
N ASN A 514 22.28 7.38 -11.44
CA ASN A 514 23.15 6.29 -11.88
C ASN A 514 24.41 6.07 -11.02
N GLU A 515 24.48 6.65 -9.82
CA GLU A 515 25.57 6.40 -8.87
C GLU A 515 25.15 5.31 -7.86
N THR A 516 26.03 4.34 -7.57
CA THR A 516 25.73 3.31 -6.57
C THR A 516 25.90 3.85 -5.15
N TYR A 517 24.82 3.85 -4.40
CA TYR A 517 24.76 4.17 -2.98
C TYR A 517 24.62 2.92 -2.12
N TYR A 518 25.28 2.96 -0.97
CA TYR A 518 25.21 1.96 0.09
C TYR A 518 24.57 2.63 1.29
N PHE A 519 23.44 2.11 1.75
CA PHE A 519 22.67 2.61 2.88
C PHE A 519 22.73 1.62 4.04
N GLN A 520 22.81 2.15 5.25
CA GLN A 520 22.68 1.40 6.49
C GLN A 520 21.96 2.26 7.51
N VAL A 521 21.02 1.67 8.26
CA VAL A 521 20.35 2.36 9.37
C VAL A 521 20.92 1.84 10.67
N VAL A 522 21.08 2.73 11.64
CA VAL A 522 21.52 2.42 12.99
C VAL A 522 20.55 3.04 13.97
N ALA A 523 20.10 2.28 14.97
CA ALA A 523 19.28 2.83 16.05
C ALA A 523 20.17 3.49 17.10
N VAL A 524 19.76 4.63 17.65
CA VAL A 524 20.58 5.43 18.60
C VAL A 524 19.80 5.81 19.86
N ASP A 525 20.53 5.95 20.99
CA ASP A 525 19.99 6.47 22.25
C ASP A 525 19.94 8.01 22.27
N SER A 526 19.43 8.60 23.36
CA SER A 526 19.34 10.05 23.56
C SER A 526 20.69 10.79 23.59
N ASN A 527 21.81 10.06 23.65
CA ASN A 527 23.15 10.61 23.56
C ASN A 527 23.80 10.36 22.18
N GLY A 528 23.06 9.77 21.23
CA GLY A 528 23.55 9.38 19.91
C GLY A 528 24.44 8.12 19.92
N ASN A 529 24.40 7.29 20.96
CA ASN A 529 25.13 6.02 20.94
C ASN A 529 24.30 4.93 20.28
N GLU A 530 24.94 4.06 19.49
CA GLU A 530 24.29 2.92 18.84
C GLU A 530 23.63 1.98 19.87
N VAL A 531 22.40 1.56 19.56
CA VAL A 531 21.60 0.60 20.32
C VAL A 531 21.30 -0.59 19.43
N GLY A 532 21.81 -1.77 19.80
CA GLY A 532 21.65 -2.98 18.99
C GLY A 532 22.66 -3.07 17.84
N ASP A 533 22.42 -4.01 16.93
CA ASP A 533 23.21 -4.16 15.71
C ASP A 533 22.62 -3.28 14.58
N PRO A 534 23.46 -2.63 13.75
CA PRO A 534 23.01 -1.94 12.55
C PRO A 534 22.25 -2.84 11.58
N SER A 535 21.47 -2.22 10.68
CA SER A 535 20.84 -2.95 9.59
C SER A 535 21.85 -3.63 8.68
N GLY A 536 21.38 -4.60 7.89
CA GLY A 536 22.09 -4.99 6.67
C GLY A 536 22.37 -3.77 5.79
N GLU A 537 23.49 -3.80 5.06
CA GLU A 537 23.79 -2.79 4.04
C GLU A 537 22.88 -3.01 2.84
N LEU A 538 22.19 -1.95 2.41
CA LEU A 538 21.30 -1.93 1.27
C LEU A 538 21.95 -1.16 0.13
N VAL A 539 22.05 -1.78 -1.04
CA VAL A 539 22.68 -1.18 -2.22
C VAL A 539 21.60 -0.69 -3.17
N VAL A 540 21.64 0.59 -3.53
CA VAL A 540 20.65 1.24 -4.40
C VAL A 540 21.38 2.08 -5.43
N ILE A 541 20.91 2.05 -6.67
CA ILE A 541 21.36 2.96 -7.71
C ILE A 541 20.14 3.84 -8.01
N PRO A 542 20.12 5.11 -7.56
CA PRO A 542 19.08 6.06 -7.94
C PRO A 542 19.09 6.17 -9.45
N MET A 543 18.08 5.65 -10.10
CA MET A 543 17.95 5.64 -11.55
C MET A 543 16.51 5.99 -11.89
N GLU A 544 16.27 6.42 -13.13
CA GLU A 544 14.93 6.69 -13.60
C GLU A 544 14.06 5.45 -13.42
N TRP A 545 13.04 5.55 -12.57
CA TRP A 545 12.05 4.50 -12.39
C TRP A 545 11.32 4.32 -13.72
N ILE A 546 11.50 3.17 -14.37
CA ILE A 546 11.13 2.99 -15.78
C ILE A 546 9.61 2.89 -15.96
N PHE A 547 8.89 2.23 -15.03
CA PHE A 547 7.43 2.09 -15.08
C PHE A 547 6.73 2.16 -13.74
N THR A 548 5.70 2.99 -13.60
CA THR A 548 5.04 3.32 -12.32
C THR A 548 4.41 2.14 -11.55
N ASP A 549 4.24 0.99 -12.19
CA ASP A 549 3.57 -0.21 -11.68
C ASP A 549 4.48 -1.45 -11.67
N VAL A 550 5.80 -1.26 -11.82
CA VAL A 550 6.80 -2.31 -11.65
C VAL A 550 7.74 -1.90 -10.52
N SER A 551 7.60 -2.57 -9.37
CA SER A 551 8.54 -2.43 -8.27
C SER A 551 9.90 -3.00 -8.66
N TYR A 552 10.99 -2.37 -8.23
CA TYR A 552 12.34 -2.94 -8.39
C TYR A 552 12.53 -4.27 -7.62
N LEU A 553 11.64 -4.57 -6.67
CA LEU A 553 11.57 -5.85 -5.95
C LEU A 553 10.78 -6.91 -6.71
N ASP A 554 10.10 -6.54 -7.79
CA ASP A 554 9.42 -7.50 -8.64
C ASP A 554 10.46 -8.47 -9.23
N GLN A 555 10.19 -9.77 -9.13
CA GLN A 555 11.10 -10.82 -9.60
C GLN A 555 11.40 -10.72 -11.10
N HIS A 556 10.53 -10.08 -11.89
CA HIS A 556 10.66 -9.87 -13.33
C HIS A 556 11.25 -8.50 -13.68
N TYR A 557 11.57 -7.65 -12.69
CA TYR A 557 12.07 -6.29 -12.93
C TYR A 557 13.30 -6.27 -13.84
N GLU A 558 14.31 -7.10 -13.56
CA GLU A 558 15.56 -7.15 -14.35
C GLU A 558 15.28 -7.48 -15.82
N ALA A 559 14.36 -8.41 -16.09
CA ALA A 559 13.98 -8.79 -17.43
C ALA A 559 13.20 -7.69 -18.15
N ILE A 560 12.27 -7.04 -17.44
CA ILE A 560 11.47 -5.93 -17.95
C ILE A 560 12.37 -4.75 -18.32
N ASP A 561 13.22 -4.31 -17.39
CA ASP A 561 14.21 -3.26 -17.56
C ASP A 561 15.11 -3.54 -18.77
N SER A 562 15.78 -4.70 -18.77
CA SER A 562 16.69 -5.09 -19.84
C SER A 562 16.02 -5.10 -21.23
N LEU A 563 14.80 -5.60 -21.34
CA LEU A 563 14.09 -5.66 -22.62
C LEU A 563 13.61 -4.29 -23.09
N VAL A 564 13.35 -3.36 -22.18
CA VAL A 564 12.96 -1.98 -22.48
C VAL A 564 14.19 -1.16 -22.88
N GLU A 565 15.32 -1.31 -22.19
CA GLU A 565 16.60 -0.74 -22.62
C GLU A 565 16.99 -1.18 -24.04
N LEU A 566 16.72 -2.45 -24.36
CA LEU A 566 16.96 -3.01 -25.69
C LEU A 566 15.91 -2.56 -26.74
N GLY A 567 14.86 -1.84 -26.33
CA GLY A 567 13.76 -1.39 -27.20
C GLY A 567 12.90 -2.53 -27.74
N ILE A 568 12.90 -3.69 -27.08
CA ILE A 568 12.14 -4.89 -27.45
C ILE A 568 10.74 -4.83 -26.84
N PHE A 569 10.67 -4.38 -25.59
CA PHE A 569 9.43 -4.05 -24.91
C PHE A 569 9.27 -2.53 -24.81
N GLU A 570 8.02 -2.09 -24.80
CA GLU A 570 7.63 -0.73 -24.51
C GLU A 570 6.56 -0.79 -23.41
N GLY A 571 6.62 0.16 -22.47
CA GLY A 571 5.49 0.44 -21.59
C GLY A 571 4.39 1.19 -22.33
N TYR A 572 3.35 1.49 -21.59
CA TYR A 572 2.21 2.24 -22.09
C TYR A 572 2.48 3.75 -21.98
N PRO A 573 1.80 4.57 -22.79
CA PRO A 573 1.94 6.04 -22.72
C PRO A 573 1.61 6.64 -21.34
N ASP A 574 0.89 5.90 -20.50
CA ASP A 574 0.53 6.25 -19.11
C ASP A 574 1.69 6.04 -18.11
N GLY A 575 2.86 5.57 -18.57
CA GLY A 575 4.04 5.33 -17.74
C GLY A 575 4.05 3.96 -17.06
N SER A 576 3.06 3.11 -17.29
CA SER A 576 2.99 1.75 -16.74
C SER A 576 3.61 0.71 -17.69
N PHE A 577 3.98 -0.45 -17.15
CA PHE A 577 4.35 -1.65 -17.89
C PHE A 577 3.20 -2.65 -17.99
N LYS A 578 2.27 -2.63 -17.04
CA LYS A 578 1.18 -3.59 -16.78
C LYS A 578 1.69 -5.02 -16.66
N PRO A 579 2.55 -5.32 -15.66
CA PRO A 579 3.25 -6.61 -15.57
C PRO A 579 2.30 -7.80 -15.48
N ASN A 580 1.15 -7.63 -14.81
CA ASN A 580 0.14 -8.67 -14.60
C ASN A 580 -0.89 -8.78 -15.72
N ASN A 581 -0.88 -7.89 -16.71
CA ASN A 581 -1.82 -7.98 -17.83
C ASN A 581 -1.47 -9.16 -18.73
N ASP A 582 -2.49 -9.93 -19.07
CA ASP A 582 -2.41 -10.96 -20.11
C ASP A 582 -1.98 -10.35 -21.44
N ILE A 583 -1.02 -10.99 -22.10
CA ILE A 583 -0.56 -10.59 -23.43
C ILE A 583 -1.39 -11.30 -24.49
N ASN A 584 -1.95 -10.54 -25.44
CA ASN A 584 -2.66 -11.14 -26.56
C ASN A 584 -1.70 -11.57 -27.69
N ARG A 585 -2.21 -12.41 -28.58
CA ARG A 585 -1.42 -12.98 -29.69
C ARG A 585 -0.87 -11.93 -30.65
N ALA A 586 -1.56 -10.80 -30.83
CA ALA A 586 -1.10 -9.72 -31.70
C ALA A 586 0.05 -8.91 -31.06
N GLU A 587 -0.06 -8.60 -29.78
CA GLU A 587 0.95 -7.90 -28.98
C GLU A 587 2.25 -8.68 -28.91
N LEU A 588 2.18 -9.97 -28.55
CA LEU A 588 3.37 -10.82 -28.51
C LEU A 588 4.07 -10.88 -29.87
N LEU A 589 3.30 -10.96 -30.96
CA LEU A 589 3.87 -11.01 -32.30
C LEU A 589 4.57 -9.70 -32.68
N LYS A 590 4.00 -8.54 -32.31
CA LYS A 590 4.64 -7.23 -32.51
C LYS A 590 5.98 -7.19 -31.76
N ILE A 591 5.96 -7.46 -30.46
CA ILE A 591 7.14 -7.45 -29.57
C ILE A 591 8.27 -8.32 -30.15
N LEU A 592 7.97 -9.56 -30.54
CA LEU A 592 8.99 -10.48 -31.07
C LEU A 592 9.53 -10.06 -32.46
N ILE A 593 8.74 -9.38 -33.29
CA ILE A 593 9.19 -8.89 -34.59
C ILE A 593 10.06 -7.65 -34.43
N GLU A 594 9.64 -6.70 -33.60
CA GLU A 594 10.40 -5.47 -33.34
C GLU A 594 11.67 -5.76 -32.56
N GLY A 595 11.67 -6.75 -31.66
CA GLY A 595 12.89 -7.24 -31.00
C GLY A 595 13.92 -7.89 -31.94
N ARG A 596 13.62 -8.00 -33.24
CA ARG A 596 14.57 -8.34 -34.29
C ARG A 596 14.98 -7.12 -35.13
N ASP A 597 14.83 -5.91 -34.59
CA ASP A 597 14.99 -4.63 -35.28
C ASP A 597 14.22 -4.57 -36.61
N THR A 598 13.04 -5.17 -36.64
CA THR A 598 12.22 -5.27 -37.85
C THR A 598 10.89 -4.54 -37.65
N THR A 599 10.65 -3.50 -38.44
CA THR A 599 9.36 -2.78 -38.44
C THR A 599 8.67 -2.97 -39.79
N PRO A 600 7.63 -3.83 -39.88
CA PRO A 600 6.87 -4.02 -41.11
C PRO A 600 6.21 -2.72 -41.59
N SER A 601 6.12 -2.50 -42.90
CA SER A 601 5.48 -1.29 -43.43
C SER A 601 3.97 -1.31 -43.15
N VAL A 602 3.41 -0.21 -42.65
CA VAL A 602 1.94 -0.02 -42.53
C VAL A 602 1.17 -0.19 -43.84
N ASN A 603 1.86 -0.07 -44.98
CA ASN A 603 1.27 -0.30 -46.30
C ASN A 603 1.27 -1.78 -46.73
N ASP A 604 2.00 -2.64 -46.02
CA ASP A 604 2.11 -4.07 -46.29
C ASP A 604 1.03 -4.86 -45.52
N TYR A 605 -0.25 -4.61 -45.83
CA TYR A 605 -1.35 -5.46 -45.38
C TYR A 605 -2.05 -6.09 -46.59
N ASN A 606 -2.36 -7.39 -46.51
CA ASN A 606 -3.00 -8.16 -47.58
C ASN A 606 -3.97 -9.19 -46.99
N ASN A 607 -5.07 -8.77 -46.32
CA ASN A 607 -6.14 -9.64 -45.76
C ASN A 607 -5.65 -11.06 -45.42
N CYS A 608 -4.56 -11.13 -44.66
CA CYS A 608 -3.72 -12.32 -44.65
C CYS A 608 -4.40 -13.46 -43.90
N PHE A 609 -5.28 -13.12 -42.96
CA PHE A 609 -6.26 -14.01 -42.35
C PHE A 609 -7.66 -13.39 -42.45
N PRO A 610 -8.73 -14.20 -42.38
CA PRO A 610 -10.11 -13.70 -42.45
C PRO A 610 -10.51 -12.76 -41.31
N ASP A 611 -9.83 -12.86 -40.17
CA ASP A 611 -10.04 -12.10 -38.92
C ASP A 611 -8.97 -11.02 -38.69
N VAL A 612 -8.20 -10.68 -39.72
CA VAL A 612 -7.18 -9.62 -39.67
C VAL A 612 -7.53 -8.58 -40.72
N GLY A 613 -8.01 -7.43 -40.27
CA GLY A 613 -8.43 -6.30 -41.07
C GLY A 613 -7.31 -5.28 -41.29
N ARG A 614 -7.57 -4.03 -40.89
CA ARG A 614 -6.64 -2.88 -41.01
C ARG A 614 -6.24 -2.30 -39.66
N GLU A 615 -6.36 -3.09 -38.62
CA GLU A 615 -5.96 -2.74 -37.26
C GLU A 615 -4.43 -2.60 -37.17
N TRP A 616 -3.94 -2.00 -36.08
CA TRP A 616 -2.52 -1.69 -35.88
C TRP A 616 -1.60 -2.91 -36.01
N PHE A 617 -2.09 -4.10 -35.67
CA PHE A 617 -1.33 -5.35 -35.72
C PHE A 617 -1.25 -5.99 -37.13
N ALA A 618 -2.07 -5.54 -38.09
CA ALA A 618 -2.19 -6.19 -39.39
C ALA A 618 -0.86 -6.30 -40.17
N PRO A 619 0.03 -5.27 -40.19
CA PRO A 619 1.33 -5.37 -40.84
C PRO A 619 2.22 -6.48 -40.25
N TYR A 620 2.24 -6.61 -38.93
CA TYR A 620 3.03 -7.62 -38.20
C TYR A 620 2.53 -9.03 -38.50
N VAL A 621 1.22 -9.25 -38.41
CA VAL A 621 0.60 -10.54 -38.71
C VAL A 621 0.85 -10.96 -40.16
N CYS A 622 0.66 -10.04 -41.11
CA CYS A 622 0.87 -10.35 -42.52
C CYS A 622 2.35 -10.58 -42.86
N PHE A 623 3.25 -9.79 -42.28
CA PHE A 623 4.69 -9.99 -42.39
C PHE A 623 5.10 -11.39 -41.90
N ALA A 624 4.70 -11.75 -40.68
CA ALA A 624 5.01 -13.05 -40.08
C ALA A 624 4.47 -14.22 -40.90
N LYS A 625 3.26 -14.08 -41.47
CA LYS A 625 2.67 -15.10 -42.34
C LYS A 625 3.46 -15.28 -43.63
N VAL A 626 3.83 -14.19 -44.30
CA VAL A 626 4.60 -14.23 -45.57
C VAL A 626 5.97 -14.87 -45.36
N HIS A 627 6.60 -14.64 -44.20
CA HIS A 627 7.90 -15.22 -43.84
C HIS A 627 7.79 -16.62 -43.23
N GLY A 628 6.58 -17.17 -43.09
CA GLY A 628 6.37 -18.52 -42.58
C GLY A 628 6.58 -18.67 -41.06
N MET A 629 6.69 -17.57 -40.33
CA MET A 629 6.87 -17.54 -38.87
C MET A 629 5.60 -17.97 -38.15
N ILE A 630 4.43 -17.69 -38.74
CA ILE A 630 3.12 -18.10 -38.21
C ILE A 630 2.27 -18.78 -39.30
N LYS A 631 1.35 -19.66 -38.86
CA LYS A 631 0.39 -20.36 -39.74
C LYS A 631 -1.08 -20.03 -39.47
N GLY A 632 -1.40 -19.52 -38.27
CA GLY A 632 -2.76 -19.42 -37.76
C GLY A 632 -3.33 -20.76 -37.29
N TYR A 633 -4.59 -20.75 -36.88
CA TYR A 633 -5.33 -21.91 -36.40
C TYR A 633 -5.85 -22.80 -37.55
N PRO A 634 -6.23 -24.07 -37.27
CA PRO A 634 -6.77 -24.97 -38.28
C PRO A 634 -8.05 -24.49 -38.98
N ASP A 635 -8.82 -23.61 -38.34
CA ASP A 635 -10.00 -22.95 -38.92
C ASP A 635 -9.65 -21.82 -39.91
N GLY A 636 -8.36 -21.48 -40.03
CA GLY A 636 -7.84 -20.49 -40.95
C GLY A 636 -7.77 -19.08 -40.37
N THR A 637 -8.01 -18.87 -39.07
CA THR A 637 -7.94 -17.57 -38.39
C THR A 637 -6.61 -17.36 -37.65
N PHE A 638 -6.32 -16.14 -37.21
CA PHE A 638 -5.15 -15.83 -36.38
C PHE A 638 -5.49 -15.63 -34.90
N ARG A 639 -6.69 -15.10 -34.62
CA ARG A 639 -7.24 -14.72 -33.31
C ARG A 639 -6.40 -13.66 -32.60
N PRO A 640 -6.28 -12.44 -33.17
CA PRO A 640 -5.32 -11.43 -32.70
C PRO A 640 -5.55 -10.97 -31.26
N GLY A 641 -6.81 -10.82 -30.83
CA GLY A 641 -7.15 -10.30 -29.49
C GLY A 641 -7.33 -11.37 -28.40
N GLU A 642 -7.10 -12.65 -28.70
CA GLU A 642 -7.15 -13.69 -27.66
C GLU A 642 -5.83 -13.69 -26.88
N THR A 643 -5.91 -13.90 -25.56
CA THR A 643 -4.73 -14.14 -24.71
C THR A 643 -3.92 -15.31 -25.27
N VAL A 644 -2.60 -15.13 -25.38
CA VAL A 644 -1.72 -16.23 -25.78
C VAL A 644 -1.51 -17.18 -24.61
N ASN A 645 -1.72 -18.47 -24.82
CA ASN A 645 -1.38 -19.45 -23.79
C ASN A 645 0.11 -19.80 -23.81
N LYS A 646 0.58 -20.40 -22.72
CA LYS A 646 1.99 -20.73 -22.48
C LYS A 646 2.65 -21.49 -23.63
N VAL A 647 2.02 -22.55 -24.14
CA VAL A 647 2.62 -23.35 -25.24
C VAL A 647 2.59 -22.64 -26.60
N GLU A 648 1.61 -21.76 -26.82
CA GLU A 648 1.57 -20.90 -28.00
C GLU A 648 2.62 -19.80 -27.93
N ALA A 649 2.84 -19.20 -26.76
CA ALA A 649 3.85 -18.18 -26.52
C ALA A 649 5.25 -18.72 -26.82
N LEU A 650 5.61 -19.88 -26.27
CA LEU A 650 6.88 -20.54 -26.56
C LEU A 650 7.06 -20.86 -28.05
N LYS A 651 6.00 -21.35 -28.71
CA LYS A 651 6.06 -21.59 -30.16
C LYS A 651 6.31 -20.30 -30.92
N MET A 652 5.62 -19.22 -30.58
CA MET A 652 5.80 -17.92 -31.21
C MET A 652 7.21 -17.38 -30.96
N LEU A 653 7.71 -17.45 -29.73
CA LEU A 653 9.07 -17.07 -29.35
C LEU A 653 10.12 -17.76 -30.24
N PHE A 654 10.10 -19.09 -30.32
CA PHE A 654 11.07 -19.85 -31.14
C PHE A 654 10.92 -19.61 -32.64
N ALA A 655 9.68 -19.54 -33.14
CA ALA A 655 9.42 -19.39 -34.56
C ALA A 655 9.72 -17.98 -35.08
N VAL A 656 9.44 -16.95 -34.28
CA VAL A 656 9.60 -15.55 -34.66
C VAL A 656 11.02 -15.08 -34.41
N MET A 657 11.62 -15.32 -33.24
CA MET A 657 13.00 -14.85 -32.97
C MET A 657 14.04 -15.55 -33.84
N GLY A 658 13.74 -16.79 -34.29
CA GLY A 658 14.37 -17.35 -35.48
C GLY A 658 15.89 -17.49 -35.45
N ASN A 659 16.49 -17.82 -34.30
CA ASN A 659 17.94 -17.95 -34.15
C ASN A 659 18.40 -19.43 -34.25
N GLY A 660 18.01 -20.11 -35.33
CA GLY A 660 18.34 -21.53 -35.57
C GLY A 660 17.29 -22.54 -35.08
N TYR A 661 16.25 -22.07 -34.39
CA TYR A 661 15.13 -22.89 -33.87
C TYR A 661 13.83 -22.77 -34.69
N GLU A 662 13.85 -22.04 -35.78
CA GLU A 662 12.68 -21.76 -36.62
C GLU A 662 12.10 -23.01 -37.33
N ASN A 663 12.84 -24.13 -37.33
CA ASN A 663 12.45 -25.39 -37.96
C ASN A 663 12.19 -26.53 -36.95
N LEU A 664 11.89 -26.22 -35.68
CA LEU A 664 11.42 -27.25 -34.74
C LEU A 664 10.18 -27.95 -35.32
N VAL A 665 10.24 -29.27 -35.41
CA VAL A 665 9.21 -30.08 -36.08
C VAL A 665 8.13 -30.44 -35.06
N GLU A 666 6.96 -29.84 -35.20
CA GLU A 666 5.77 -30.14 -34.39
C GLU A 666 5.41 -31.63 -34.44
N GLY A 667 4.94 -32.16 -33.30
CA GLY A 667 4.51 -33.55 -33.18
C GLY A 667 5.64 -34.59 -33.18
N VAL A 668 6.91 -34.17 -33.13
CA VAL A 668 8.03 -35.07 -32.83
C VAL A 668 7.92 -35.50 -31.37
N THR A 669 7.89 -36.82 -31.15
CA THR A 669 7.92 -37.38 -29.79
C THR A 669 9.27 -37.08 -29.13
N VAL A 670 9.24 -36.36 -28.02
CA VAL A 670 10.43 -36.09 -27.20
C VAL A 670 10.71 -37.25 -26.25
N SER A 671 11.99 -37.45 -25.90
CA SER A 671 12.41 -38.59 -25.07
C SER A 671 11.90 -38.50 -23.63
N SER A 672 11.73 -37.29 -23.12
CA SER A 672 11.26 -36.99 -21.77
C SER A 672 10.77 -35.55 -21.69
N LEU A 673 9.69 -35.32 -20.93
CA LEU A 673 9.31 -34.02 -20.38
C LEU A 673 9.40 -34.14 -18.87
N VAL A 674 9.78 -33.05 -18.21
CA VAL A 674 9.94 -33.01 -16.75
C VAL A 674 8.68 -32.58 -16.01
N TYR A 675 7.61 -32.27 -16.74
CA TYR A 675 6.31 -31.86 -16.22
C TYR A 675 5.27 -32.99 -16.43
N PRO A 676 4.54 -33.42 -15.38
CA PRO A 676 3.75 -34.64 -15.37
C PRO A 676 2.42 -34.55 -16.15
N ASP A 677 1.90 -33.34 -16.34
CA ASP A 677 0.65 -33.01 -17.03
C ASP A 677 0.80 -32.92 -18.57
N LEU A 678 2.04 -32.95 -19.08
CA LEU A 678 2.30 -32.81 -20.51
C LEU A 678 2.36 -34.13 -21.28
N ASP A 679 1.69 -34.16 -22.44
CA ASP A 679 1.82 -35.26 -23.40
C ASP A 679 3.06 -35.05 -24.29
N LYS A 680 4.04 -35.94 -24.16
CA LYS A 680 5.27 -35.99 -24.98
C LYS A 680 5.04 -36.13 -26.49
N THR A 681 3.81 -36.42 -26.92
CA THR A 681 3.39 -36.51 -28.33
C THR A 681 2.55 -35.32 -28.78
N ALA A 682 2.21 -34.39 -27.89
CA ALA A 682 1.50 -33.17 -28.23
C ALA A 682 2.30 -32.31 -29.22
N TRP A 683 1.59 -31.50 -30.01
CA TRP A 683 2.20 -30.64 -31.02
C TRP A 683 3.25 -29.69 -30.41
N TYR A 684 3.03 -29.26 -29.17
CA TYR A 684 3.88 -28.31 -28.46
C TYR A 684 5.07 -28.94 -27.73
N ALA A 685 5.11 -30.28 -27.60
CA ALA A 685 6.06 -30.97 -26.72
C ALA A 685 7.53 -30.63 -27.03
N ILE A 686 7.85 -30.38 -28.30
CA ILE A 686 9.20 -30.01 -28.74
C ILE A 686 9.63 -28.62 -28.24
N TYR A 687 8.71 -27.66 -28.14
CA TYR A 687 9.00 -26.30 -27.68
C TYR A 687 9.24 -26.28 -26.19
N VAL A 688 8.38 -26.95 -25.41
CA VAL A 688 8.55 -27.07 -23.96
C VAL A 688 9.85 -27.79 -23.62
N TRP A 689 10.13 -28.90 -24.30
CA TRP A 689 11.41 -29.62 -24.12
C TRP A 689 12.61 -28.73 -24.40
N ARG A 690 12.56 -27.91 -25.46
CA ARG A 690 13.68 -27.03 -25.83
C ARG A 690 13.82 -25.87 -24.86
N ALA A 691 12.72 -25.24 -24.44
CA ALA A 691 12.73 -24.16 -23.46
C ALA A 691 13.29 -24.62 -22.11
N SER A 692 12.85 -25.78 -21.63
CA SER A 692 13.39 -26.42 -20.42
C SER A 692 14.89 -26.68 -20.54
N ALA A 693 15.36 -27.21 -21.67
CA ALA A 693 16.78 -27.50 -21.89
C ALA A 693 17.67 -26.24 -21.98
N LEU A 694 17.10 -25.09 -22.32
CA LEU A 694 17.79 -23.80 -22.40
C LEU A 694 17.67 -22.98 -21.11
N GLY A 695 16.93 -23.46 -20.10
CA GLY A 695 16.71 -22.72 -18.85
C GLY A 695 15.79 -21.50 -19.00
N ILE A 696 14.93 -21.51 -20.02
CA ILE A 696 13.99 -20.42 -20.32
C ILE A 696 12.77 -20.44 -19.39
N LEU A 697 12.36 -21.63 -18.95
CA LEU A 697 11.15 -21.84 -18.17
C LEU A 697 11.40 -21.53 -16.69
N GLU A 698 10.47 -20.82 -16.07
CA GLU A 698 10.43 -20.56 -14.63
C GLU A 698 9.89 -21.77 -13.85
N GLU A 699 9.09 -22.63 -14.49
CA GLU A 699 8.45 -23.75 -13.82
C GLU A 699 9.44 -24.82 -13.36
N THR A 700 9.29 -25.25 -12.11
CA THR A 700 10.15 -26.27 -11.49
C THR A 700 9.89 -27.65 -12.10
N PRO A 701 10.94 -28.36 -12.56
CA PRO A 701 10.84 -29.75 -13.00
C PRO A 701 10.18 -30.66 -11.94
N GLY A 702 9.05 -31.28 -12.29
CA GLY A 702 8.28 -32.17 -11.43
C GLY A 702 6.90 -31.64 -11.04
N GLU A 703 6.65 -30.35 -11.21
CA GLU A 703 5.36 -29.69 -10.97
C GLU A 703 4.50 -29.62 -12.25
N GLU A 704 3.20 -29.32 -12.12
CA GLU A 704 2.29 -29.16 -13.27
C GLU A 704 2.66 -27.90 -14.09
N PHE A 705 2.78 -28.07 -15.41
CA PHE A 705 3.15 -26.99 -16.34
C PHE A 705 1.98 -26.08 -16.72
N ASN A 706 0.77 -26.64 -16.79
CA ASN A 706 -0.47 -25.97 -17.20
C ASN A 706 -0.37 -25.35 -18.60
N PRO A 707 -0.32 -26.17 -19.67
CA PRO A 707 0.01 -25.71 -21.02
C PRO A 707 -0.98 -24.69 -21.62
N ASP A 708 -2.23 -24.73 -21.17
CA ASP A 708 -3.31 -23.87 -21.68
C ASP A 708 -3.46 -22.55 -20.88
N ALA A 709 -2.66 -22.34 -19.82
CA ALA A 709 -2.68 -21.10 -19.04
C ALA A 709 -2.26 -19.89 -19.88
N GLY A 710 -2.89 -18.73 -19.64
CA GLY A 710 -2.49 -17.45 -20.24
C GLY A 710 -1.07 -17.04 -19.83
N ARG A 711 -0.50 -16.04 -20.50
CA ARG A 711 0.77 -15.43 -20.13
C ARG A 711 0.60 -13.95 -19.87
N THR A 712 1.17 -13.48 -18.78
CA THR A 712 1.24 -12.04 -18.51
C THR A 712 2.42 -11.41 -19.25
N ARG A 713 2.46 -10.08 -19.27
CA ARG A 713 3.56 -9.32 -19.85
C ARG A 713 4.88 -9.55 -19.11
N ALA A 714 4.88 -9.58 -17.77
CA ALA A 714 6.08 -9.81 -16.96
C ALA A 714 6.65 -11.22 -17.18
N GLU A 715 5.79 -12.22 -17.16
CA GLU A 715 6.14 -13.61 -17.45
C GLU A 715 6.76 -13.80 -18.85
N MET A 716 6.21 -13.11 -19.85
CA MET A 716 6.75 -13.15 -21.21
C MET A 716 8.06 -12.36 -21.33
N SER A 717 8.24 -11.27 -20.59
CA SER A 717 9.52 -10.57 -20.48
C SER A 717 10.60 -11.50 -19.96
N GLU A 718 10.32 -12.23 -18.88
CA GLU A 718 11.26 -13.17 -18.28
C GLU A 718 11.70 -14.28 -19.25
N GLU A 719 10.74 -14.94 -19.91
CA GLU A 719 11.03 -15.98 -20.90
C GLU A 719 11.87 -15.45 -22.09
N LEU A 720 11.55 -14.26 -22.59
CA LEU A 720 12.29 -13.64 -23.70
C LEU A 720 13.69 -13.22 -23.27
N TYR A 721 13.84 -12.63 -22.09
CA TYR A 721 15.12 -12.26 -21.50
C TYR A 721 16.05 -13.48 -21.35
N ARG A 722 15.55 -14.56 -20.75
CA ARG A 722 16.28 -15.83 -20.62
C ARG A 722 16.63 -16.44 -21.97
N TYR A 723 15.74 -16.35 -22.96
CA TYR A 723 16.02 -16.80 -24.32
C TYR A 723 17.19 -16.03 -24.94
N LEU A 724 17.23 -14.70 -24.78
CA LEU A 724 18.33 -13.86 -25.26
C LEU A 724 19.65 -14.16 -24.55
N GLN A 725 19.62 -14.38 -23.23
CA GLN A 725 20.80 -14.81 -22.46
C GLN A 725 21.34 -16.16 -22.95
N ALA A 726 20.46 -17.14 -23.16
CA ALA A 726 20.84 -18.47 -23.66
C ALA A 726 21.51 -18.39 -25.03
N LEU A 727 21.02 -17.53 -25.93
CA LEU A 727 21.65 -17.28 -27.22
C LEU A 727 23.03 -16.63 -27.09
N ALA A 728 23.17 -15.63 -26.22
CA ALA A 728 24.45 -14.98 -25.98
C ALA A 728 25.50 -15.98 -25.47
N TYR A 729 25.10 -16.89 -24.58
CA TYR A 729 25.96 -17.96 -24.05
C TYR A 729 26.37 -18.98 -25.13
N GLU A 730 25.45 -19.40 -26.01
CA GLU A 730 25.77 -20.26 -27.16
C GLU A 730 26.78 -19.55 -28.10
N VAL A 731 26.62 -18.26 -28.37
CA VAL A 731 27.57 -17.51 -29.23
C VAL A 731 28.97 -17.37 -28.61
N LEU A 732 29.05 -17.17 -27.29
CA LEU A 732 30.32 -17.02 -26.57
C LEU A 732 31.06 -18.36 -26.42
N SER A 733 30.34 -19.46 -26.20
CA SER A 733 30.93 -20.81 -26.07
C SER A 733 31.48 -21.38 -27.39
N TYR A 734 31.05 -20.89 -28.55
CA TYR A 734 31.63 -21.23 -29.85
C TYR A 734 32.86 -20.38 -30.25
N LYS A 735 33.17 -19.30 -29.51
CA LYS A 735 34.34 -18.42 -29.76
C LYS A 735 35.55 -18.72 -28.87
N LEU A 736 35.39 -19.60 -27.87
CA LEU A 736 36.47 -20.20 -27.07
C LEU A 736 36.82 -21.59 -27.61
#